data_AF-A0A317HIG5-F1
#
_entry.id   AF-A0A317HIG5-F1
#
_cell.length_a   1.000
_cell.length_b   1.000
_cell.length_c   1.000
_cell.angle_alpha   90.00
_cell.angle_beta   90.00
_cell.angle_gamma   90.00
#
_symmetry.space_group_name_H-M   'P 1'
#
loop_
_entity.id
_entity.type
_entity.pdbx_description
1 polymer ?
#
loop_
_entity_poly.entity_id
_entity_poly.type
_entity_poly.pdbx_seq_one_letter_code
_entity_poly.pdbx_strand_id
1 'polypeptide(L)'
;MQMKKRFFFGCLKILMVILAVFLGADSKSQSNYPVTIRTTVVPPVSPYFDQMLSSISGGRLLVMVSGSNVTGGTLPIKIMGSLQRLSPSPFTISLNTNFQPGVPINLLPGLPVTLSPDLLQQTFGYFNTGNLATQDISMSQMRDGSTYKLPEGTYRICFTAYSYNDIAYARPLSDPNVGCSVFSVCYKASAPQFILPVSGMNLSTEIGTVSPAYPLIFSWTTPNYSCAAGLPPLNYDLEIHEVIGSQTAVDALKNPPLFLKQGLPSTMFPLDTNLYRNILRIGKSYAIRVHANTSAGAVSNAITFDNNGYSTPMAFKYGQDSVAGPASPVTGNPTAFDSTADCGLTPPTDSLPANASTNLTNVSLTIGEFTLIPSSFTRNTDSTYKGSGTIAWKPLGNTIKLAVVFSNIKVNKENQVYAGLVTSSTAQPQFQGFGSWNSFSKASGSQLDQLSNSVDNFLSNNKAAQVVSQITGNTPVNFPIGLDNQSFGGTPLTLAIMSMTFSPKGATMSVLCNINIPEANGWLSLAGTGLCLKPSGMNFAQGTLLLPTDRYFTFGSDGDSLIFQGSPSADSTNGTYLTWAGDSLSAVVAHARISFPKSTIVRDDSTGKILDSAVVASLGFRFHKWDDWVANITMPSFQIVGVKGLSFLPGTIYYDHSNLSNADGFNLPKNYTGMNGNDFEGLYISDMKVLLPPDFKTFNQGTSRTSFEAKNLVIDTKGVKAVIYPYFHNPGGCVV
;
A
#
# COMPACT_ATOMS: atom_id res chain seq x y z
N MET A 1 -11.19 0.63 -19.34
CA MET A 1 -12.66 0.64 -19.49
C MET A 1 -13.28 1.27 -18.24
N GLN A 2 -13.18 2.59 -18.17
CA GLN A 2 -13.85 3.46 -17.20
C GLN A 2 -15.33 3.51 -17.56
N MET A 3 -16.23 3.20 -16.62
CA MET A 3 -17.53 3.87 -16.38
C MET A 3 -18.50 2.92 -15.66
N LYS A 4 -19.14 3.45 -14.60
CA LYS A 4 -20.28 2.90 -13.85
C LYS A 4 -19.98 1.82 -12.81
N LYS A 5 -19.87 2.23 -11.55
CA LYS A 5 -20.83 1.87 -10.47
C LYS A 5 -20.46 2.58 -9.15
N ARG A 6 -20.68 3.91 -9.14
CA ARG A 6 -21.13 4.59 -7.91
C ARG A 6 -22.57 4.13 -7.64
N PHE A 7 -22.87 3.69 -6.42
CA PHE A 7 -24.11 3.91 -5.63
C PHE A 7 -24.19 2.84 -4.52
N PHE A 8 -24.09 3.22 -3.23
CA PHE A 8 -25.10 2.91 -2.20
C PHE A 8 -24.74 3.48 -0.79
N PHE A 9 -25.54 4.46 -0.34
CA PHE A 9 -26.03 4.82 1.02
C PHE A 9 -25.14 4.65 2.28
N GLY A 10 -25.05 5.58 3.24
CA GLY A 10 -25.92 6.71 3.57
C GLY A 10 -27.02 6.37 4.58
N CYS A 11 -26.71 6.03 5.84
CA CYS A 11 -27.68 6.11 6.96
C CYS A 11 -27.03 5.92 8.36
N LEU A 12 -26.59 7.01 9.02
CA LEU A 12 -26.38 7.03 10.49
C LEU A 12 -26.44 8.47 11.02
N LYS A 13 -27.58 9.12 10.81
CA LYS A 13 -27.91 10.47 11.32
C LYS A 13 -29.30 10.49 11.97
N ILE A 14 -29.62 9.49 12.79
CA ILE A 14 -30.84 9.49 13.63
C ILE A 14 -30.51 8.76 14.95
N LEU A 15 -29.66 9.37 15.78
CA LEU A 15 -29.47 8.95 17.19
C LEU A 15 -28.87 10.04 18.10
N MET A 16 -28.99 11.32 17.73
CA MET A 16 -28.45 12.46 18.51
C MET A 16 -29.47 13.61 18.69
N VAL A 17 -30.77 13.30 18.70
CA VAL A 17 -31.84 14.28 18.90
C VAL A 17 -32.70 13.97 20.13
N ILE A 18 -32.39 12.93 20.91
CA ILE A 18 -33.19 12.49 22.06
C ILE A 18 -32.47 12.69 23.42
N LEU A 19 -31.27 13.27 23.43
CA LEU A 19 -30.52 13.55 24.66
C LEU A 19 -30.42 15.05 25.01
N ALA A 20 -31.45 15.84 24.66
CA ALA A 20 -31.53 17.28 24.91
C ALA A 20 -32.75 17.71 25.74
N VAL A 21 -33.44 16.76 26.42
CA VAL A 21 -34.72 17.02 27.12
C VAL A 21 -34.63 16.82 28.65
N PHE A 22 -33.44 16.69 29.24
CA PHE A 22 -33.28 16.63 30.70
C PHE A 22 -32.29 17.65 31.25
N LEU A 23 -32.66 18.94 31.13
CA LEU A 23 -32.17 20.00 32.02
C LEU A 23 -33.36 20.90 32.37
N GLY A 24 -34.02 20.59 33.48
CA GLY A 24 -35.12 21.37 34.03
C GLY A 24 -35.09 21.33 35.55
N ALA A 25 -34.19 22.12 36.14
CA ALA A 25 -34.27 22.55 37.53
C ALA A 25 -33.42 23.81 37.70
N ASP A 26 -34.05 24.97 37.47
CA ASP A 26 -33.49 26.28 37.79
C ASP A 26 -33.29 26.41 39.30
N SER A 27 -32.05 26.64 39.73
CA SER A 27 -31.74 27.17 41.06
C SER A 27 -31.54 28.68 40.93
N LYS A 28 -32.49 29.46 41.42
CA LYS A 28 -32.37 30.92 41.55
C LYS A 28 -31.27 31.26 42.56
N SER A 29 -30.10 31.66 42.06
CA SER A 29 -29.17 32.51 42.81
C SER A 29 -29.29 33.92 42.24
N GLN A 30 -29.89 34.84 42.99
CA GLN A 30 -29.88 36.27 42.67
C GLN A 30 -28.47 36.80 42.92
N SER A 31 -27.76 37.19 41.87
CA SER A 31 -26.52 37.96 41.99
C SER A 31 -26.84 39.42 42.32
N ASN A 32 -26.24 39.93 43.40
CA ASN A 32 -26.46 41.27 44.00
C ASN A 32 -25.90 42.46 43.20
N TYR A 33 -25.89 42.40 41.85
CA TYR A 33 -25.31 43.46 41.01
C TYR A 33 -26.38 44.14 40.11
N PRO A 34 -26.47 45.48 40.10
CA PRO A 34 -27.45 46.22 39.29
C PRO A 34 -27.15 46.22 37.78
N VAL A 35 -25.97 45.77 37.37
CA VAL A 35 -25.57 45.64 35.96
C VAL A 35 -25.13 44.21 35.66
N THR A 36 -25.63 43.66 34.56
CA THR A 36 -25.19 42.37 34.02
C THR A 36 -24.38 42.59 32.74
N ILE A 37 -23.22 41.93 32.66
CA ILE A 37 -22.38 41.91 31.45
C ILE A 37 -22.31 40.48 30.93
N ARG A 38 -22.50 40.31 29.62
CA ARG A 38 -22.25 39.05 28.91
C ARG A 38 -21.20 39.28 27.84
N THR A 39 -20.13 38.49 27.91
CA THR A 39 -19.01 38.55 26.98
C THR A 39 -18.94 37.24 26.21
N THR A 40 -18.95 37.30 24.88
CA THR A 40 -18.83 36.14 24.01
C THR A 40 -17.70 36.36 23.03
N VAL A 41 -16.76 35.43 23.02
CA VAL A 41 -15.69 35.37 22.01
C VAL A 41 -15.94 34.16 21.11
N VAL A 42 -15.90 34.37 19.79
CA VAL A 42 -16.09 33.35 18.75
C VAL A 42 -14.76 33.11 18.04
N PRO A 43 -14.05 32.00 18.34
CA PRO A 43 -12.79 31.66 17.68
C PRO A 43 -12.95 31.33 16.17
N PRO A 44 -11.87 31.42 15.37
CA PRO A 44 -10.56 31.99 15.71
C PRO A 44 -10.59 33.53 15.86
N VAL A 45 -9.79 34.08 16.77
CA VAL A 45 -9.65 35.54 16.94
C VAL A 45 -8.36 36.05 16.30
N SER A 46 -8.30 37.33 15.94
CA SER A 46 -7.05 37.97 15.51
C SER A 46 -6.04 37.98 16.66
N PRO A 47 -4.74 37.68 16.41
CA PRO A 47 -3.71 37.87 17.43
C PRO A 47 -3.41 39.34 17.69
N TYR A 48 -3.84 40.26 16.83
CA TYR A 48 -3.71 41.69 17.04
C TYR A 48 -4.84 42.19 17.94
N PHE A 49 -4.49 42.63 19.14
CA PHE A 49 -5.45 42.93 20.20
C PHE A 49 -6.38 44.10 19.84
N ASP A 50 -5.84 45.13 19.21
CA ASP A 50 -6.58 46.26 18.68
C ASP A 50 -7.60 45.85 17.62
N GLN A 51 -7.23 44.94 16.71
CA GLN A 51 -8.14 44.40 15.69
C GLN A 51 -9.27 43.56 16.29
N MET A 52 -8.99 42.82 17.37
CA MET A 52 -9.98 42.04 18.10
C MET A 52 -11.07 42.96 18.68
N LEU A 53 -10.72 44.15 19.17
CA LEU A 53 -11.68 45.14 19.68
C LEU A 53 -12.35 45.94 18.55
N SER A 54 -11.73 46.03 17.37
CA SER A 54 -12.19 46.84 16.25
C SER A 54 -12.95 46.08 15.16
N SER A 55 -13.32 44.82 15.35
CA SER A 55 -13.83 43.96 14.26
C SER A 55 -15.20 44.41 13.72
N ILE A 56 -15.20 45.27 12.70
CA ILE A 56 -16.41 45.85 12.05
C ILE A 56 -17.14 44.83 11.15
N SER A 57 -16.47 43.74 10.76
CA SER A 57 -17.02 42.72 9.85
C SER A 57 -16.85 41.32 10.46
N GLY A 58 -17.87 40.85 11.20
CA GLY A 58 -17.97 39.45 11.64
C GLY A 58 -18.08 39.16 13.14
N GLY A 59 -18.18 40.17 14.01
CA GLY A 59 -18.73 40.02 15.38
C GLY A 59 -18.13 38.92 16.27
N ARG A 60 -16.79 38.75 16.27
CA ARG A 60 -16.14 37.67 17.03
C ARG A 60 -15.90 37.99 18.51
N LEU A 61 -16.01 39.26 18.92
CA LEU A 61 -16.13 39.67 20.31
C LEU A 61 -17.44 40.44 20.45
N LEU A 62 -18.35 39.92 21.27
CA LEU A 62 -19.63 40.55 21.58
C LEU A 62 -19.68 40.81 23.09
N VAL A 63 -19.87 42.07 23.47
CA VAL A 63 -20.08 42.49 24.85
C VAL A 63 -21.44 43.16 24.96
N MET A 64 -22.35 42.51 25.68
CA MET A 64 -23.69 43.02 25.96
C MET A 64 -23.79 43.43 27.42
N VAL A 65 -24.34 44.60 27.67
CA VAL A 65 -24.48 45.20 29.00
C VAL A 65 -25.93 45.57 29.23
N SER A 66 -26.52 45.17 30.35
CA SER A 66 -27.90 45.49 30.70
C SER A 66 -28.04 45.89 32.15
N GLY A 67 -28.82 46.93 32.42
CA GLY A 67 -29.18 47.35 33.79
C GLY A 67 -30.43 46.62 34.28
N SER A 68 -30.41 46.12 35.50
CA SER A 68 -31.55 45.48 36.17
C SER A 68 -32.32 46.43 37.12
N ASN A 69 -32.00 47.73 37.08
CA ASN A 69 -32.48 48.68 38.08
C ASN A 69 -34.02 48.87 38.03
N VAL A 70 -34.68 48.55 39.15
CA VAL A 70 -36.15 48.50 39.30
C VAL A 70 -36.77 49.89 39.51
N THR A 71 -35.95 50.95 39.64
CA THR A 71 -36.37 52.32 40.00
C THR A 71 -36.61 53.27 38.82
N GLY A 72 -36.50 52.80 37.57
CA GLY A 72 -36.95 53.54 36.36
C GLY A 72 -36.03 54.65 35.84
N GLY A 73 -34.92 54.97 36.51
CA GLY A 73 -33.94 55.98 36.07
C GLY A 73 -32.85 55.44 35.13
N THR A 74 -32.28 56.32 34.31
CA THR A 74 -31.07 56.02 33.52
C THR A 74 -29.87 55.83 34.46
N LEU A 75 -29.11 54.76 34.29
CA LEU A 75 -27.91 54.47 35.08
C LEU A 75 -26.64 54.79 34.27
N PRO A 76 -25.93 55.91 34.56
CA PRO A 76 -24.68 56.23 33.88
C PRO A 76 -23.53 55.37 34.41
N ILE A 77 -22.92 54.59 33.53
CA ILE A 77 -21.81 53.69 33.86
C ILE A 77 -20.55 53.99 33.04
N LYS A 78 -19.43 53.46 33.52
CA LYS A 78 -18.18 53.25 32.76
C LYS A 78 -17.73 51.80 32.90
N ILE A 79 -16.94 51.32 31.94
CA ILE A 79 -16.52 49.91 31.88
C ILE A 79 -15.00 49.82 31.88
N MET A 80 -14.49 48.94 32.72
CA MET A 80 -13.07 48.58 32.79
C MET A 80 -12.86 47.25 32.07
N GLY A 81 -11.93 47.22 31.12
CA GLY A 81 -11.46 46.00 30.47
C GLY A 81 -10.22 45.42 31.17
N SER A 82 -10.14 44.09 31.22
CA SER A 82 -8.94 43.35 31.64
C SER A 82 -8.73 42.14 30.73
N LEU A 83 -7.49 41.90 30.32
CA LEU A 83 -7.05 40.76 29.54
C LEU A 83 -5.95 40.03 30.32
N GLN A 84 -6.15 38.75 30.61
CA GLN A 84 -5.19 37.90 31.30
C GLN A 84 -4.81 36.72 30.42
N ARG A 85 -3.51 36.45 30.25
CA ARG A 85 -3.04 35.16 29.72
C ARG A 85 -3.08 34.13 30.86
N LEU A 86 -3.75 33.02 30.65
CA LEU A 86 -3.86 31.92 31.62
C LEU A 86 -2.74 30.88 31.45
N SER A 87 -2.25 30.68 30.22
CA SER A 87 -1.24 29.69 29.86
C SER A 87 -0.52 30.08 28.56
N PRO A 88 0.76 29.71 28.34
CA PRO A 88 1.68 29.02 29.26
C PRO A 88 2.27 29.89 30.38
N SER A 89 2.39 31.21 30.18
CA SER A 89 2.95 32.14 31.18
C SER A 89 1.97 33.28 31.41
N PRO A 90 1.53 33.51 32.66
CA PRO A 90 0.51 34.51 32.95
C PRO A 90 1.07 35.93 32.84
N PHE A 91 0.24 36.82 32.31
CA PHE A 91 0.42 38.27 32.36
C PHE A 91 -0.96 38.92 32.31
N THR A 92 -1.04 40.18 32.71
CA THR A 92 -2.30 40.94 32.71
C THR A 92 -2.12 42.30 32.05
N ILE A 93 -3.11 42.70 31.25
CA ILE A 93 -3.27 44.05 30.70
C ILE A 93 -4.65 44.53 31.15
N SER A 94 -4.73 45.64 31.84
CA SER A 94 -5.99 46.24 32.27
C SER A 94 -5.98 47.73 32.06
N LEU A 95 -7.17 48.33 32.06
CA LEU A 95 -7.31 49.77 32.08
C LEU A 95 -6.71 50.34 33.37
N ASN A 96 -5.96 51.43 33.27
CA ASN A 96 -5.48 52.16 34.45
C ASN A 96 -6.69 52.75 35.19
N THR A 97 -6.75 52.56 36.52
CA THR A 97 -7.85 53.04 37.34
C THR A 97 -8.01 54.56 37.32
N ASN A 98 -6.98 55.30 36.91
CA ASN A 98 -7.05 56.77 36.75
C ASN A 98 -7.70 57.22 35.42
N PHE A 99 -7.98 56.31 34.48
CA PHE A 99 -8.58 56.67 33.20
C PHE A 99 -10.08 56.99 33.37
N GLN A 100 -10.49 58.21 33.01
CA GLN A 100 -11.89 58.62 33.01
C GLN A 100 -12.40 58.78 31.57
N PRO A 101 -13.43 58.02 31.16
CA PRO A 101 -14.10 58.24 29.88
C PRO A 101 -14.74 59.63 29.78
N GLY A 102 -14.67 60.25 28.60
CA GLY A 102 -15.26 61.57 28.36
C GLY A 102 -16.78 61.60 28.42
N VAL A 103 -17.45 60.45 28.23
CA VAL A 103 -18.93 60.35 28.18
C VAL A 103 -19.38 59.06 28.90
N PRO A 104 -20.48 59.09 29.70
CA PRO A 104 -21.05 57.87 30.30
C PRO A 104 -21.76 56.98 29.28
N ILE A 105 -21.79 55.67 29.55
CA ILE A 105 -22.75 54.75 28.92
C ILE A 105 -24.03 54.79 29.75
N ASN A 106 -25.11 55.25 29.15
CA ASN A 106 -26.40 55.43 29.81
C ASN A 106 -27.27 54.18 29.64
N LEU A 107 -27.41 53.37 30.69
CA LEU A 107 -28.23 52.16 30.66
C LEU A 107 -29.69 52.48 31.02
N LEU A 108 -30.60 52.02 30.17
CA LEU A 108 -32.03 51.98 30.45
C LEU A 108 -32.39 50.62 31.09
N PRO A 109 -33.33 50.58 32.06
CA PRO A 109 -33.75 49.34 32.69
C PRO A 109 -34.24 48.29 31.68
N GLY A 110 -33.69 47.08 31.75
CA GLY A 110 -34.13 45.92 30.95
C GLY A 110 -33.74 45.93 29.47
N LEU A 111 -33.16 47.03 28.95
CA LEU A 111 -32.73 47.12 27.55
C LEU A 111 -31.22 46.86 27.44
N PRO A 112 -30.77 45.79 26.77
CA PRO A 112 -29.34 45.53 26.58
C PRO A 112 -28.72 46.51 25.58
N VAL A 113 -27.50 46.95 25.88
CA VAL A 113 -26.63 47.74 25.01
C VAL A 113 -25.45 46.87 24.58
N THR A 114 -25.23 46.74 23.27
CA THR A 114 -24.03 46.13 22.71
C THR A 114 -22.95 47.19 22.60
N LEU A 115 -21.75 46.93 23.12
CA LEU A 115 -20.64 47.87 23.02
C LEU A 115 -20.18 48.01 21.56
N SER A 116 -20.08 49.27 21.09
CA SER A 116 -19.50 49.59 19.78
C SER A 116 -17.98 49.40 19.79
N PRO A 117 -17.32 49.29 18.61
CA PRO A 117 -15.87 49.24 18.52
C PRO A 117 -15.15 50.36 19.27
N ASP A 118 -15.69 51.59 19.21
CA ASP A 118 -15.15 52.74 19.93
C ASP A 118 -15.24 52.55 21.46
N LEU A 119 -16.40 52.11 21.97
CA LEU A 119 -16.58 51.82 23.38
C LEU A 119 -15.68 50.67 23.85
N LEU A 120 -15.49 49.63 23.03
CA LEU A 120 -14.56 48.54 23.33
C LEU A 120 -13.11 49.04 23.45
N GLN A 121 -12.65 49.86 22.51
CA GLN A 121 -11.32 50.48 22.59
C GLN A 121 -11.19 51.37 23.83
N GLN A 122 -12.25 52.11 24.19
CA GLN A 122 -12.28 52.94 25.39
C GLN A 122 -12.11 52.12 26.69
N THR A 123 -12.63 50.89 26.76
CA THR A 123 -12.43 50.01 27.93
C THR A 123 -10.98 49.61 28.16
N PHE A 124 -10.11 49.82 27.18
CA PHE A 124 -8.64 49.68 27.25
C PHE A 124 -7.94 51.01 26.96
N GLY A 125 -8.60 52.14 27.19
CA GLY A 125 -8.00 53.47 27.17
C GLY A 125 -7.47 53.89 25.79
N TYR A 126 -8.11 53.39 24.73
CA TYR A 126 -7.68 53.53 23.32
C TYR A 126 -6.26 53.00 23.07
N PHE A 127 -5.80 52.03 23.89
CA PHE A 127 -4.45 51.48 23.86
C PHE A 127 -3.32 52.49 24.00
N ASN A 128 -3.61 53.67 24.56
CA ASN A 128 -2.58 54.59 24.99
C ASN A 128 -1.85 53.97 26.18
N THR A 129 -0.53 53.83 26.08
CA THR A 129 0.30 53.18 27.12
C THR A 129 0.17 53.85 28.49
N GLY A 130 -0.12 55.16 28.55
CA GLY A 130 -0.36 55.87 29.81
C GLY A 130 -1.68 55.51 30.49
N ASN A 131 -2.64 54.98 29.73
CA ASN A 131 -3.98 54.60 30.21
C ASN A 131 -4.11 53.12 30.53
N LEU A 132 -3.02 52.33 30.42
CA LEU A 132 -3.01 50.90 30.68
C LEU A 132 -2.14 50.58 31.90
N ALA A 133 -2.55 49.59 32.66
CA ALA A 133 -1.74 48.94 33.67
C ALA A 133 -1.37 47.54 33.15
N THR A 134 -0.08 47.21 33.16
CA THR A 134 0.41 45.89 32.75
C THR A 134 1.15 45.22 33.90
N GLN A 135 1.03 43.90 33.99
CA GLN A 135 1.76 43.06 34.94
C GLN A 135 2.43 41.92 34.18
N ASP A 136 3.73 41.70 34.43
CA ASP A 136 4.55 40.63 33.83
C ASP A 136 4.69 40.68 32.28
N ILE A 137 4.25 41.79 31.67
CA ILE A 137 4.47 42.15 30.27
C ILE A 137 4.52 43.67 30.11
N SER A 138 5.17 44.16 29.06
CA SER A 138 5.13 45.56 28.65
C SER A 138 4.49 45.71 27.27
N MET A 139 3.83 46.85 27.02
CA MET A 139 3.22 47.13 25.72
C MET A 139 4.25 47.15 24.58
N SER A 140 5.51 47.51 24.86
CA SER A 140 6.61 47.48 23.87
C SER A 140 6.97 46.07 23.42
N GLN A 141 6.93 45.07 24.31
CA GLN A 141 7.22 43.67 23.97
C GLN A 141 6.17 43.03 23.05
N MET A 142 4.96 43.59 23.01
CA MET A 142 3.88 43.11 22.13
C MET A 142 3.75 43.93 20.85
N ARG A 143 4.57 44.96 20.66
CA ARG A 143 4.42 45.88 19.54
C ARG A 143 4.86 45.22 18.22
N ASP A 144 3.97 45.19 17.25
CA ASP A 144 4.21 44.73 15.89
C ASP A 144 3.75 45.81 14.91
N GLY A 145 4.71 46.62 14.44
CA GLY A 145 4.44 47.85 13.70
C GLY A 145 3.62 48.89 14.49
N SER A 146 2.42 49.20 13.99
CA SER A 146 1.44 50.10 14.60
C SER A 146 0.39 49.39 15.48
N THR A 147 0.48 48.07 15.61
CA THR A 147 -0.49 47.21 16.30
C THR A 147 0.13 46.46 17.49
N TYR A 148 -0.70 45.82 18.32
CA TYR A 148 -0.22 45.02 19.46
C TYR A 148 -0.58 43.55 19.27
N LYS A 149 0.44 42.72 19.05
CA LYS A 149 0.29 41.28 18.81
C LYS A 149 0.42 40.50 20.13
N LEU A 150 -0.67 39.82 20.51
CA LEU A 150 -0.70 38.94 21.66
C LEU A 150 0.11 37.67 21.38
N PRO A 151 0.97 37.22 22.33
CA PRO A 151 1.64 35.92 22.25
C PRO A 151 0.64 34.75 22.18
N GLU A 152 1.06 33.59 21.66
CA GLU A 152 0.19 32.41 21.67
C GLU A 152 -0.18 31.96 23.09
N GLY A 153 -1.43 31.59 23.31
CA GLY A 153 -1.87 31.11 24.62
C GLY A 153 -3.37 31.16 24.81
N THR A 154 -3.79 30.72 25.99
CA THR A 154 -5.18 30.82 26.44
C THR A 154 -5.33 32.13 27.21
N TYR A 155 -6.34 32.92 26.85
CA TYR A 155 -6.63 34.23 27.42
C TYR A 155 -8.01 34.25 28.06
N ARG A 156 -8.15 35.07 29.10
CA ARG A 156 -9.43 35.47 29.68
C ARG A 156 -9.57 36.97 29.51
N ILE A 157 -10.58 37.41 28.76
CA ILE A 157 -10.96 38.82 28.69
C ILE A 157 -12.17 39.05 29.60
N CYS A 158 -12.14 40.10 30.40
CA CYS A 158 -13.17 40.46 31.36
C CYS A 158 -13.55 41.92 31.21
N PHE A 159 -14.84 42.21 31.37
CA PHE A 159 -15.38 43.56 31.41
C PHE A 159 -16.17 43.72 32.70
N THR A 160 -15.91 44.82 33.43
CA THR A 160 -16.59 45.13 34.69
C THR A 160 -17.16 46.55 34.62
N ALA A 161 -18.45 46.71 34.95
CA ALA A 161 -19.12 48.00 35.00
C ALA A 161 -18.92 48.68 36.36
N TYR A 162 -18.80 49.99 36.34
CA TYR A 162 -18.67 50.87 37.51
C TYR A 162 -19.56 52.10 37.31
N SER A 163 -19.89 52.78 38.40
CA SER A 163 -20.56 54.09 38.33
C SER A 163 -19.67 55.08 37.59
N TYR A 164 -20.23 55.85 36.66
CA TYR A 164 -19.47 56.86 35.92
C TYR A 164 -18.84 57.91 36.84
N ASN A 165 -19.60 58.30 37.88
CA ASN A 165 -19.28 59.38 38.81
C ASN A 165 -18.28 58.98 39.92
N ASP A 166 -18.03 57.67 40.10
CA ASP A 166 -17.13 57.20 41.15
C ASP A 166 -15.67 57.45 40.77
N ILE A 167 -14.86 57.92 41.71
CA ILE A 167 -13.42 58.10 41.50
C ILE A 167 -12.74 56.71 41.44
N ALA A 168 -11.78 56.56 40.53
CA ALA A 168 -10.84 55.43 40.49
C ALA A 168 -11.44 54.00 40.45
N TYR A 169 -12.62 53.81 39.86
CA TYR A 169 -13.29 52.49 39.76
C TYR A 169 -13.45 51.80 41.13
N ALA A 170 -13.83 52.55 42.16
CA ALA A 170 -13.85 52.08 43.54
C ALA A 170 -14.86 50.94 43.83
N ARG A 171 -16.04 50.92 43.17
CA ARG A 171 -17.09 49.93 43.44
C ARG A 171 -17.68 49.32 42.16
N PRO A 172 -17.56 48.00 41.93
CA PRO A 172 -18.15 47.36 40.76
C PRO A 172 -19.68 47.31 40.86
N LEU A 173 -20.35 47.63 39.75
CA LEU A 173 -21.79 47.52 39.53
C LEU A 173 -22.20 46.23 38.81
N SER A 174 -21.22 45.47 38.30
CA SER A 174 -21.40 44.13 37.75
C SER A 174 -20.47 43.13 38.43
N ASP A 175 -20.81 41.85 38.40
CA ASP A 175 -19.92 40.80 38.91
C ASP A 175 -18.62 40.75 38.10
N PRO A 176 -17.44 40.96 38.72
CA PRO A 176 -16.15 40.96 38.03
C PRO A 176 -15.77 39.61 37.39
N ASN A 177 -16.38 38.50 37.80
CA ASN A 177 -16.06 37.17 37.30
C ASN A 177 -17.00 36.69 36.18
N VAL A 178 -18.23 37.23 36.11
CA VAL A 178 -19.27 36.79 35.17
C VAL A 178 -19.13 37.48 33.80
N GLY A 179 -18.62 38.72 33.77
CA GLY A 179 -18.38 39.47 32.53
C GLY A 179 -17.20 38.99 31.68
N CYS A 180 -16.75 37.75 31.87
CA CYS A 180 -15.54 37.22 31.26
C CYS A 180 -15.80 36.19 30.17
N SER A 181 -14.87 36.08 29.21
CA SER A 181 -14.84 35.02 28.22
C SER A 181 -13.41 34.50 28.05
N VAL A 182 -13.28 33.18 27.86
CA VAL A 182 -12.00 32.52 27.63
C VAL A 182 -11.87 32.18 26.16
N PHE A 183 -10.71 32.47 25.57
CA PHE A 183 -10.40 32.20 24.17
C PHE A 183 -8.91 31.90 23.99
N SER A 184 -8.55 31.34 22.84
CA SER A 184 -7.15 31.06 22.52
C SER A 184 -6.68 31.95 21.38
N VAL A 185 -5.49 32.51 21.53
CA VAL A 185 -4.74 33.16 20.45
C VAL A 185 -3.70 32.19 19.95
N CYS A 186 -3.74 31.91 18.66
CA CYS A 186 -2.75 31.12 17.95
C CYS A 186 -2.52 31.73 16.58
N TYR A 187 -1.31 31.56 16.08
CA TYR A 187 -0.86 32.09 14.81
C TYR A 187 0.37 31.33 14.28
N LYS A 188 0.75 30.20 14.87
CA LYS A 188 1.81 29.29 14.41
C LYS A 188 1.25 27.89 14.16
N ALA A 189 1.65 27.30 13.05
CA ALA A 189 1.34 25.91 12.71
C ALA A 189 2.61 25.17 12.31
N SER A 190 2.74 23.90 12.72
CA SER A 190 3.90 23.10 12.31
C SER A 190 3.93 22.88 10.80
N ALA A 191 5.11 22.64 10.24
CA ALA A 191 5.23 22.15 8.87
C ALA A 191 4.64 20.72 8.75
N PRO A 192 4.11 20.34 7.58
CA PRO A 192 3.77 18.95 7.30
C PRO A 192 5.04 18.07 7.30
N GLN A 193 4.91 16.82 7.74
CA GLN A 193 6.00 15.84 7.76
C GLN A 193 5.57 14.56 7.04
N PHE A 194 6.40 14.03 6.14
CA PHE A 194 6.11 12.77 5.46
C PHE A 194 6.10 11.59 6.45
N ILE A 195 5.15 10.67 6.21
CA ILE A 195 4.98 9.40 6.92
C ILE A 195 5.32 8.25 5.96
N LEU A 196 4.84 8.31 4.72
CA LEU A 196 5.12 7.36 3.65
C LEU A 196 5.54 8.09 2.36
N PRO A 197 6.36 7.45 1.50
CA PRO A 197 6.98 6.12 1.68
C PRO A 197 8.23 6.14 2.59
N VAL A 198 8.72 7.34 2.91
CA VAL A 198 9.80 7.58 3.87
C VAL A 198 9.30 8.53 4.95
N SER A 199 9.74 8.30 6.19
CA SER A 199 9.27 9.07 7.34
C SER A 199 10.24 10.17 7.72
N GLY A 200 9.76 11.42 7.78
CA GLY A 200 10.53 12.57 8.22
C GLY A 200 10.83 12.58 9.72
N MET A 201 10.31 11.61 10.47
CA MET A 201 10.58 11.42 11.90
C MET A 201 11.88 10.66 12.17
N ASN A 202 12.43 9.97 11.17
CA ASN A 202 13.74 9.31 11.25
C ASN A 202 14.80 10.21 10.60
N LEU A 203 15.72 10.75 11.39
CA LEU A 203 16.81 11.64 10.94
C LEU A 203 18.02 10.88 10.35
N SER A 204 17.84 9.64 9.89
CA SER A 204 18.93 8.90 9.25
C SER A 204 19.30 9.57 7.93
N THR A 205 20.58 9.87 7.73
CA THR A 205 21.11 10.50 6.51
C THR A 205 21.17 9.54 5.31
N GLU A 206 20.84 8.27 5.50
CA GLU A 206 20.82 7.27 4.44
C GLU A 206 19.51 7.33 3.64
N ILE A 207 19.63 7.35 2.31
CA ILE A 207 18.48 7.25 1.40
C ILE A 207 17.92 5.83 1.53
N GLY A 208 16.82 5.70 2.28
CA GLY A 208 16.10 4.44 2.42
C GLY A 208 15.62 3.92 1.07
N THR A 209 15.69 2.59 0.87
CA THR A 209 15.13 1.95 -0.31
C THR A 209 13.65 1.69 -0.10
N VAL A 210 12.82 2.20 -1.00
CA VAL A 210 11.37 1.99 -1.04
C VAL A 210 11.08 0.93 -2.08
N SER A 211 10.46 -0.16 -1.65
CA SER A 211 9.98 -1.20 -2.57
C SER A 211 8.93 -0.62 -3.52
N PRO A 212 9.01 -0.93 -4.83
CA PRO A 212 7.96 -0.58 -5.78
C PRO A 212 6.58 -1.07 -5.31
N ALA A 213 5.57 -0.19 -5.39
CA ALA A 213 4.20 -0.47 -4.96
C ALA A 213 3.19 0.20 -5.90
N TYR A 214 1.98 -0.35 -5.95
CA TYR A 214 0.90 0.13 -6.80
C TYR A 214 -0.45 0.19 -6.07
N PRO A 215 -1.04 1.38 -5.86
CA PRO A 215 -0.39 2.69 -5.97
C PRO A 215 0.69 2.86 -4.90
N LEU A 216 1.72 3.65 -5.18
CA LEU A 216 2.65 4.08 -4.15
C LEU A 216 1.99 5.19 -3.32
N ILE A 217 1.85 4.95 -2.02
CA ILE A 217 1.16 5.89 -1.12
C ILE A 217 2.14 6.94 -0.62
N PHE A 218 1.86 8.20 -0.94
CA PHE A 218 2.46 9.36 -0.29
C PHE A 218 1.52 9.84 0.80
N SER A 219 2.01 9.96 2.03
CA SER A 219 1.21 10.50 3.14
C SER A 219 2.06 11.37 4.03
N TRP A 220 1.43 12.37 4.64
CA TRP A 220 2.07 13.33 5.53
C TRP A 220 1.17 13.72 6.70
N THR A 221 1.74 14.33 7.72
CA THR A 221 1.00 14.89 8.85
C THR A 221 0.25 16.16 8.42
N THR A 222 -0.93 16.36 9.00
CA THR A 222 -1.54 17.70 8.96
C THR A 222 -0.68 18.64 9.81
N PRO A 223 -0.46 19.90 9.38
CA PRO A 223 0.05 20.94 10.25
C PRO A 223 -0.68 20.94 11.60
N ASN A 224 0.07 20.85 12.70
CA ASN A 224 -0.50 20.89 14.04
C ASN A 224 -0.54 22.33 14.54
N TYR A 225 -1.68 22.70 15.12
CA TYR A 225 -1.96 24.03 15.66
C TYR A 225 -1.92 24.02 17.18
N SER A 226 -1.26 25.00 17.79
CA SER A 226 -0.89 24.98 19.21
C SER A 226 -2.07 25.05 20.20
N CYS A 227 -3.27 25.46 19.78
CA CYS A 227 -4.45 25.59 20.66
C CYS A 227 -5.67 24.74 20.29
N ALA A 228 -5.50 23.66 19.52
CA ALA A 228 -6.58 22.71 19.21
C ALA A 228 -7.83 23.31 18.49
N ALA A 229 -7.77 24.56 18.02
CA ALA A 229 -8.76 25.12 17.12
C ALA A 229 -8.63 24.46 15.74
N GLY A 230 -9.76 24.09 15.12
CA GLY A 230 -9.76 23.51 13.78
C GLY A 230 -9.12 24.46 12.77
N LEU A 231 -8.15 23.97 12.01
CA LEU A 231 -7.55 24.72 10.91
C LEU A 231 -8.61 25.02 9.84
N PRO A 232 -8.50 26.16 9.13
CA PRO A 232 -9.25 26.34 7.89
C PRO A 232 -8.90 25.20 6.91
N PRO A 233 -9.79 24.87 5.95
CA PRO A 233 -9.50 23.85 4.96
C PRO A 233 -8.14 24.08 4.28
N LEU A 234 -7.25 23.10 4.45
CA LEU A 234 -5.93 23.09 3.85
C LEU A 234 -5.97 22.37 2.51
N ASN A 235 -5.18 22.87 1.58
CA ASN A 235 -4.84 22.17 0.36
C ASN A 235 -3.33 21.90 0.32
N TYR A 236 -2.92 20.85 -0.35
CA TYR A 236 -1.51 20.46 -0.42
C TYR A 236 -1.02 20.39 -1.86
N ASP A 237 0.24 20.77 -2.06
CA ASP A 237 0.94 20.57 -3.33
C ASP A 237 2.06 19.55 -3.11
N LEU A 238 2.03 18.43 -3.85
CA LEU A 238 3.06 17.39 -3.81
C LEU A 238 4.01 17.54 -5.00
N GLU A 239 5.31 17.55 -4.72
CA GLU A 239 6.40 17.67 -5.69
C GLU A 239 7.32 16.44 -5.61
N ILE A 240 7.70 15.89 -6.76
CA ILE A 240 8.68 14.78 -6.90
C ILE A 240 9.74 15.18 -7.93
N HIS A 241 11.00 15.08 -7.55
CA HIS A 241 12.17 15.43 -8.36
C HIS A 241 13.15 14.26 -8.43
N GLU A 242 13.83 14.07 -9.55
CA GLU A 242 14.93 13.11 -9.62
C GLU A 242 16.16 13.64 -8.87
N VAL A 243 16.82 12.77 -8.11
CA VAL A 243 18.13 13.04 -7.50
C VAL A 243 19.20 12.60 -8.50
N ILE A 244 20.02 13.54 -8.96
CA ILE A 244 21.04 13.29 -9.98
C ILE A 244 22.42 13.21 -9.32
N GLY A 245 23.14 12.10 -9.53
CA GLY A 245 24.45 11.88 -8.93
C GLY A 245 24.38 11.84 -7.40
N SER A 246 25.26 12.57 -6.73
CA SER A 246 25.36 12.61 -5.26
C SER A 246 24.65 13.80 -4.63
N GLN A 247 23.59 14.33 -5.28
CA GLN A 247 22.82 15.46 -4.77
C GLN A 247 22.13 15.15 -3.43
N THR A 248 22.04 16.15 -2.56
CA THR A 248 21.18 16.09 -1.37
C THR A 248 19.71 16.21 -1.78
N ALA A 249 18.78 15.80 -0.91
CA ALA A 249 17.34 15.99 -1.15
C ALA A 249 16.99 17.46 -1.39
N VAL A 250 17.67 18.39 -0.71
CA VAL A 250 17.46 19.85 -0.87
C VAL A 250 17.96 20.34 -2.23
N ASP A 251 19.12 19.87 -2.68
CA ASP A 251 19.67 20.27 -3.98
C ASP A 251 18.86 19.70 -5.15
N ALA A 252 18.35 18.48 -5.00
CA ALA A 252 17.52 17.83 -6.01
C ALA A 252 16.20 18.58 -6.29
N LEU A 253 15.66 19.34 -5.32
CA LEU A 253 14.47 20.18 -5.55
C LEU A 253 14.71 21.34 -6.52
N LYS A 254 15.96 21.67 -6.85
CA LYS A 254 16.29 22.66 -7.90
C LYS A 254 16.17 22.06 -9.31
N ASN A 255 16.14 20.74 -9.43
CA ASN A 255 15.90 20.06 -10.70
C ASN A 255 14.43 20.25 -11.14
N PRO A 256 14.09 20.17 -12.43
CA PRO A 256 12.71 20.20 -12.87
C PRO A 256 11.85 19.12 -12.18
N PRO A 257 10.61 19.43 -11.75
CA PRO A 257 9.75 18.43 -11.13
C PRO A 257 9.33 17.38 -12.15
N LEU A 258 9.55 16.10 -11.82
CA LEU A 258 9.00 14.97 -12.56
C LEU A 258 7.51 14.80 -12.31
N PHE A 259 7.05 15.20 -11.12
CA PHE A 259 5.65 15.23 -10.75
C PHE A 259 5.33 16.47 -9.94
N LEU A 260 4.23 17.13 -10.28
CA LEU A 260 3.66 18.21 -9.52
C LEU A 260 2.15 18.02 -9.47
N LYS A 261 1.60 17.85 -8.27
CA LYS A 261 0.16 17.76 -8.06
C LYS A 261 -0.29 18.79 -7.05
N GLN A 262 -1.05 19.78 -7.53
CA GLN A 262 -1.51 20.91 -6.72
C GLN A 262 -2.95 20.74 -6.26
N GLY A 263 -3.29 21.42 -5.16
CA GLY A 263 -4.67 21.54 -4.68
C GLY A 263 -5.25 20.25 -4.09
N LEU A 264 -4.42 19.39 -3.50
CA LEU A 264 -4.86 18.15 -2.87
C LEU A 264 -5.64 18.45 -1.58
N PRO A 265 -6.88 17.95 -1.42
CA PRO A 265 -7.72 18.25 -0.27
C PRO A 265 -7.43 17.36 0.96
N SER A 266 -6.51 16.41 0.84
CA SER A 266 -6.20 15.38 1.84
C SER A 266 -4.70 15.22 2.04
N THR A 267 -4.31 14.70 3.21
CA THR A 267 -2.91 14.45 3.58
C THR A 267 -2.34 13.12 3.03
N MET A 268 -2.97 12.59 1.99
CA MET A 268 -2.60 11.36 1.32
C MET A 268 -2.82 11.53 -0.18
N PHE A 269 -1.86 11.01 -0.95
CA PHE A 269 -1.94 10.91 -2.40
C PHE A 269 -1.48 9.52 -2.86
N PRO A 270 -2.39 8.69 -3.40
CA PRO A 270 -2.00 7.46 -4.08
C PRO A 270 -1.46 7.79 -5.47
N LEU A 271 -0.14 7.66 -5.66
CA LEU A 271 0.46 7.76 -6.98
C LEU A 271 0.26 6.43 -7.71
N ASP A 272 -0.53 6.49 -8.77
CA ASP A 272 -0.73 5.39 -9.72
C ASP A 272 0.56 5.20 -10.54
N THR A 273 1.46 4.34 -10.06
CA THR A 273 2.76 4.07 -10.69
C THR A 273 2.63 3.31 -12.01
N ASN A 274 1.46 2.74 -12.34
CA ASN A 274 1.17 2.14 -13.64
C ASN A 274 0.72 3.16 -14.69
N LEU A 275 0.01 4.21 -14.29
CA LEU A 275 -0.38 5.33 -15.15
C LEU A 275 0.78 6.29 -15.36
N TYR A 276 1.63 6.45 -14.34
CA TYR A 276 2.77 7.35 -14.35
C TYR A 276 4.12 6.62 -14.25
N ARG A 277 4.31 5.58 -15.07
CA ARG A 277 5.53 4.72 -15.09
C ARG A 277 6.84 5.48 -15.24
N ASN A 278 6.80 6.65 -15.89
CA ASN A 278 7.98 7.48 -16.13
C ASN A 278 8.42 8.33 -14.94
N ILE A 279 7.60 8.44 -13.88
CA ILE A 279 7.90 9.28 -12.73
C ILE A 279 8.89 8.58 -11.80
N LEU A 280 8.63 7.32 -11.45
CA LEU A 280 9.47 6.53 -10.55
C LEU A 280 10.03 5.30 -11.30
N ARG A 281 11.35 5.29 -11.50
CA ARG A 281 12.11 4.27 -12.21
C ARG A 281 12.99 3.50 -11.22
N ILE A 282 13.04 2.19 -11.37
CA ILE A 282 13.80 1.32 -10.47
C ILE A 282 15.28 1.71 -10.50
N GLY A 283 15.94 1.68 -9.33
CA GLY A 283 17.35 2.03 -9.17
C GLY A 283 17.61 3.53 -9.06
N LYS A 284 16.63 4.39 -9.36
CA LYS A 284 16.75 5.84 -9.26
C LYS A 284 16.36 6.35 -7.88
N SER A 285 16.92 7.51 -7.54
CA SER A 285 16.64 8.21 -6.29
C SER A 285 15.77 9.43 -6.55
N TYR A 286 14.84 9.70 -5.66
CA TYR A 286 13.84 10.75 -5.79
C TYR A 286 13.78 11.61 -4.55
N ALA A 287 13.68 12.92 -4.74
CA ALA A 287 13.42 13.88 -3.69
C ALA A 287 11.95 14.30 -3.71
N ILE A 288 11.35 14.39 -2.54
CA ILE A 288 9.94 14.73 -2.36
C ILE A 288 9.76 15.89 -1.39
N ARG A 289 8.78 16.74 -1.69
CA ARG A 289 8.36 17.85 -0.83
C ARG A 289 6.85 18.01 -0.93
N VAL A 290 6.21 18.36 0.19
CA VAL A 290 4.82 18.78 0.21
C VAL A 290 4.69 20.20 0.77
N HIS A 291 3.81 21.00 0.20
CA HIS A 291 3.51 22.36 0.64
C HIS A 291 2.07 22.46 1.12
N ALA A 292 1.85 22.92 2.36
CA ALA A 292 0.54 23.16 2.92
C ALA A 292 0.08 24.60 2.64
N ASN A 293 -1.03 24.74 1.92
CA ASN A 293 -1.65 26.00 1.54
C ASN A 293 -3.00 26.18 2.25
N THR A 294 -3.35 27.43 2.56
CA THR A 294 -4.71 27.80 2.96
C THR A 294 -5.47 28.38 1.76
N SER A 295 -6.80 28.20 1.72
CA SER A 295 -7.62 28.80 0.67
C SER A 295 -7.62 30.33 0.77
N ALA A 296 -7.38 31.02 -0.35
CA ALA A 296 -7.44 32.47 -0.43
C ALA A 296 -8.84 32.96 -0.02
N GLY A 297 -8.96 33.58 1.16
CA GLY A 297 -10.21 34.06 1.73
C GLY A 297 -10.54 33.51 3.12
N ALA A 298 -9.87 32.44 3.57
CA ALA A 298 -10.04 31.89 4.91
C ALA A 298 -9.20 32.66 5.96
N VAL A 299 -9.68 33.86 6.30
CA VAL A 299 -9.35 34.63 7.52
C VAL A 299 -7.86 34.90 7.78
N SER A 300 -7.41 36.05 7.25
CA SER A 300 -6.30 36.90 7.73
C SER A 300 -4.89 36.30 7.72
N ASN A 301 -3.91 37.13 7.36
CA ASN A 301 -2.47 36.85 7.30
C ASN A 301 -1.82 36.52 8.67
N ALA A 302 -2.57 35.92 9.60
CA ALA A 302 -2.16 35.68 10.96
C ALA A 302 -1.41 34.34 11.12
N ILE A 303 -1.83 33.26 10.45
CA ILE A 303 -1.20 31.95 10.63
C ILE A 303 0.11 31.88 9.84
N THR A 304 1.22 31.78 10.56
CA THR A 304 2.56 31.53 10.02
C THR A 304 2.83 30.04 10.14
N PHE A 305 2.94 29.34 9.01
CA PHE A 305 3.40 27.95 9.01
C PHE A 305 4.91 27.92 9.17
N ASP A 306 5.41 27.01 10.01
CA ASP A 306 6.83 26.71 10.05
C ASP A 306 7.30 26.31 8.64
N ASN A 307 8.52 26.75 8.29
CA ASN A 307 9.10 26.56 6.97
C ASN A 307 8.18 27.04 5.82
N ASN A 308 7.39 28.09 6.05
CA ASN A 308 6.40 28.62 5.11
C ASN A 308 5.41 27.56 4.60
N GLY A 309 5.13 26.52 5.38
CA GLY A 309 4.21 25.43 5.00
C GLY A 309 4.86 24.30 4.22
N TYR A 310 6.15 24.39 3.89
CA TYR A 310 6.88 23.32 3.22
C TYR A 310 7.33 22.26 4.21
N SER A 311 7.20 20.99 3.84
CA SER A 311 7.86 19.90 4.54
C SER A 311 9.38 19.99 4.38
N THR A 312 10.11 19.35 5.30
CA THR A 312 11.52 19.02 5.07
C THR A 312 11.63 18.16 3.80
N PRO A 313 12.56 18.45 2.87
CA PRO A 313 12.80 17.62 1.70
C PRO A 313 13.27 16.23 2.13
N MET A 314 12.66 15.19 1.59
CA MET A 314 13.05 13.81 1.83
C MET A 314 13.53 13.16 0.54
N ALA A 315 14.42 12.17 0.64
CA ALA A 315 14.82 11.37 -0.50
C ALA A 315 14.67 9.88 -0.24
N PHE A 316 14.37 9.13 -1.30
CA PHE A 316 14.30 7.67 -1.27
C PHE A 316 14.84 7.08 -2.59
N LYS A 317 15.36 5.85 -2.52
CA LYS A 317 15.72 5.06 -3.71
C LYS A 317 14.54 4.18 -4.05
N TYR A 318 14.06 4.23 -5.29
CA TYR A 318 12.94 3.42 -5.74
C TYR A 318 13.43 2.06 -6.26
N GLY A 319 13.17 0.98 -5.54
CA GLY A 319 13.69 -0.35 -5.84
C GLY A 319 15.22 -0.46 -5.77
N GLN A 320 15.74 -1.67 -5.97
CA GLN A 320 17.19 -1.93 -6.11
C GLN A 320 17.54 -2.24 -7.55
N ASP A 321 18.79 -1.92 -7.93
CA ASP A 321 19.32 -2.30 -9.24
C ASP A 321 19.39 -3.82 -9.32
N SER A 322 18.73 -4.39 -10.32
CA SER A 322 18.76 -5.82 -10.61
C SER A 322 20.19 -6.26 -10.93
N VAL A 323 20.75 -7.17 -10.14
CA VAL A 323 21.95 -7.91 -10.54
C VAL A 323 21.54 -8.86 -11.68
N ALA A 324 22.20 -8.69 -12.83
CA ALA A 324 22.20 -9.47 -14.06
C ALA A 324 21.43 -10.82 -14.08
N GLY A 325 20.57 -11.01 -15.09
CA GLY A 325 20.15 -12.34 -15.55
C GLY A 325 21.17 -12.96 -16.54
N PRO A 326 20.94 -14.19 -17.02
CA PRO A 326 20.70 -15.42 -16.27
C PRO A 326 21.87 -16.42 -16.45
N ALA A 327 22.19 -17.20 -15.42
CA ALA A 327 22.94 -18.44 -15.61
C ALA A 327 22.00 -19.53 -16.14
N SER A 328 22.51 -20.37 -17.04
CA SER A 328 21.82 -21.49 -17.69
C SER A 328 21.04 -22.39 -16.73
N PRO A 329 19.89 -22.97 -17.14
CA PRO A 329 19.14 -23.91 -16.34
C PRO A 329 19.94 -25.19 -16.09
N VAL A 330 19.80 -25.71 -14.87
CA VAL A 330 20.13 -27.10 -14.54
C VAL A 330 19.33 -28.00 -15.49
N THR A 331 20.03 -28.67 -16.39
CA THR A 331 19.46 -29.68 -17.30
C THR A 331 19.11 -30.93 -16.51
N GLY A 332 17.82 -31.13 -16.26
CA GLY A 332 17.24 -32.38 -15.81
C GLY A 332 15.74 -32.18 -15.70
N ASN A 333 14.94 -33.02 -16.34
CA ASN A 333 13.48 -33.02 -16.20
C ASN A 333 13.14 -33.41 -14.74
N PRO A 334 12.72 -32.49 -13.86
CA PRO A 334 12.49 -32.79 -12.46
C PRO A 334 11.09 -33.39 -12.32
N THR A 335 10.99 -34.58 -11.74
CA THR A 335 9.72 -35.17 -11.28
C THR A 335 9.51 -34.81 -9.81
N ALA A 336 8.33 -34.30 -9.44
CA ALA A 336 7.96 -34.18 -8.02
C ALA A 336 7.78 -35.58 -7.42
N PHE A 337 8.36 -35.78 -6.24
CA PHE A 337 8.23 -37.03 -5.49
C PHE A 337 7.11 -36.88 -4.46
N ASP A 338 6.18 -37.83 -4.45
CA ASP A 338 5.27 -38.02 -3.33
C ASP A 338 5.74 -39.19 -2.44
N SER A 339 5.81 -38.93 -1.14
CA SER A 339 5.54 -39.87 -0.05
C SER A 339 6.54 -40.95 0.40
N THR A 340 7.84 -40.80 0.18
CA THR A 340 8.82 -41.38 1.14
C THR A 340 9.82 -40.30 1.48
N ALA A 341 9.87 -39.86 2.75
CA ALA A 341 10.90 -38.95 3.23
C ALA A 341 12.28 -39.63 3.19
N ASP A 342 12.78 -39.84 1.98
CA ASP A 342 13.94 -40.62 1.63
C ASP A 342 14.89 -39.69 0.87
N CYS A 343 15.98 -39.34 1.54
CA CYS A 343 17.04 -38.50 0.99
C CYS A 343 18.33 -39.31 0.87
N GLY A 344 18.21 -40.63 0.69
CA GLY A 344 19.34 -41.53 0.52
C GLY A 344 20.09 -41.88 1.80
N LEU A 345 19.53 -41.61 3.00
CA LEU A 345 20.14 -42.07 4.24
C LEU A 345 19.80 -43.55 4.50
N THR A 346 20.76 -44.27 5.05
CA THR A 346 20.56 -45.65 5.50
C THR A 346 19.91 -45.64 6.88
N PRO A 347 18.76 -46.32 7.09
CA PRO A 347 18.18 -46.49 8.41
C PRO A 347 19.16 -47.19 9.39
N PRO A 348 18.98 -47.00 10.71
CA PRO A 348 19.68 -47.78 11.72
C PRO A 348 19.57 -49.29 11.45
N THR A 349 20.69 -50.01 11.58
CA THR A 349 20.74 -51.46 11.36
C THR A 349 20.16 -52.25 12.54
N ASP A 350 20.22 -51.71 13.76
CA ASP A 350 19.56 -52.31 14.93
C ASP A 350 18.06 -51.98 14.92
N SER A 351 17.26 -53.02 14.62
CA SER A 351 15.80 -52.96 14.60
C SER A 351 15.16 -53.58 15.86
N LEU A 352 15.94 -53.91 16.89
CA LEU A 352 15.42 -54.51 18.12
C LEU A 352 14.60 -53.47 18.90
N PRO A 353 13.28 -53.65 19.07
CA PRO A 353 12.43 -52.62 19.67
C PRO A 353 12.82 -52.29 21.11
N ALA A 354 12.69 -51.01 21.48
CA ALA A 354 12.78 -50.58 22.88
C ALA A 354 11.79 -51.36 23.77
N ASN A 355 12.17 -51.59 25.04
CA ASN A 355 11.33 -52.29 26.00
C ASN A 355 9.97 -51.57 26.17
N ALA A 356 8.89 -52.33 26.23
CA ALA A 356 7.52 -51.81 26.33
C ALA A 356 7.27 -50.97 27.59
N SER A 357 8.06 -51.15 28.65
CA SER A 357 7.98 -50.37 29.88
C SER A 357 8.82 -49.07 29.87
N THR A 358 9.65 -48.84 28.86
CA THR A 358 10.49 -47.64 28.77
C THR A 358 9.64 -46.41 28.44
N ASN A 359 9.65 -45.41 29.32
CA ASN A 359 9.05 -44.11 29.03
C ASN A 359 10.01 -43.26 28.18
N LEU A 360 9.62 -42.98 26.93
CA LEU A 360 10.40 -42.17 25.99
C LEU A 360 9.91 -40.71 25.89
N THR A 361 9.01 -40.30 26.78
CA THR A 361 8.56 -38.90 26.87
C THR A 361 9.71 -38.02 27.35
N ASN A 362 9.95 -36.90 26.65
CA ASN A 362 11.07 -35.97 26.85
C ASN A 362 12.46 -36.60 26.66
N VAL A 363 12.54 -37.81 26.08
CA VAL A 363 13.80 -38.46 25.73
C VAL A 363 14.21 -38.04 24.32
N SER A 364 15.49 -37.73 24.13
CA SER A 364 16.06 -37.40 22.82
C SER A 364 16.13 -38.66 21.95
N LEU A 365 15.33 -38.69 20.89
CA LEU A 365 15.32 -39.75 19.89
C LEU A 365 16.00 -39.29 18.60
N THR A 366 16.82 -40.14 17.99
CA THR A 366 17.43 -39.86 16.69
C THR A 366 16.53 -40.34 15.55
N ILE A 367 16.25 -39.50 14.57
CA ILE A 367 15.51 -39.86 13.34
C ILE A 367 16.23 -39.30 12.11
N GLY A 368 16.86 -40.18 11.33
CA GLY A 368 17.78 -39.76 10.27
C GLY A 368 18.89 -38.88 10.85
N GLU A 369 19.02 -37.66 10.35
CA GLU A 369 19.97 -36.65 10.84
C GLU A 369 19.38 -35.70 11.91
N PHE A 370 18.13 -35.91 12.34
CA PHE A 370 17.39 -35.00 13.23
C PHE A 370 17.20 -35.57 14.63
N THR A 371 16.94 -34.66 15.57
CA THR A 371 16.60 -35.00 16.96
C THR A 371 15.12 -34.72 17.22
N LEU A 372 14.38 -35.77 17.56
CA LEU A 372 12.99 -35.73 18.01
C LEU A 372 12.94 -35.78 19.54
N ILE A 373 12.17 -34.88 20.14
CA ILE A 373 11.86 -34.89 21.58
C ILE A 373 10.34 -35.07 21.74
N PRO A 374 9.84 -36.26 22.09
CA PRO A 374 8.42 -36.50 22.27
C PRO A 374 7.85 -35.78 23.50
N SER A 375 6.76 -35.04 23.35
CA SER A 375 5.98 -34.46 24.45
C SER A 375 4.85 -35.39 24.91
N SER A 376 4.34 -36.22 24.01
CA SER A 376 3.47 -37.34 24.34
C SER A 376 3.94 -38.58 23.59
N PHE A 377 3.89 -39.74 24.25
CA PHE A 377 4.42 -40.98 23.69
C PHE A 377 3.62 -42.17 24.19
N THR A 378 2.96 -42.89 23.29
CA THR A 378 2.13 -44.05 23.62
C THR A 378 2.44 -45.19 22.70
N ARG A 379 2.64 -46.39 23.26
CA ARG A 379 2.87 -47.61 22.51
C ARG A 379 1.54 -48.18 21.99
N ASN A 380 1.49 -48.48 20.70
CA ASN A 380 0.40 -49.19 20.06
C ASN A 380 0.55 -50.71 20.29
N THR A 381 -0.51 -51.46 19.98
CA THR A 381 -0.55 -52.92 20.10
C THR A 381 0.42 -53.63 19.14
N ASP A 382 0.73 -53.01 18.01
CA ASP A 382 1.63 -53.52 16.95
C ASP A 382 3.12 -53.18 17.19
N SER A 383 3.47 -52.74 18.40
CA SER A 383 4.83 -52.30 18.78
C SER A 383 5.32 -51.04 18.08
N THR A 384 4.44 -50.30 17.39
CA THR A 384 4.73 -48.93 16.96
C THR A 384 4.37 -47.93 18.07
N TYR A 385 4.77 -46.68 17.91
CA TYR A 385 4.48 -45.61 18.84
C TYR A 385 3.74 -44.46 18.14
N LYS A 386 2.79 -43.87 18.87
CA LYS A 386 2.06 -42.65 18.50
C LYS A 386 2.27 -41.55 19.52
N GLY A 387 2.17 -40.30 19.09
CA GLY A 387 2.40 -39.18 19.96
C GLY A 387 2.63 -37.87 19.23
N SER A 388 3.13 -36.91 19.99
CA SER A 388 3.50 -35.56 19.55
C SER A 388 4.85 -35.20 20.14
N GLY A 389 5.53 -34.21 19.55
CA GLY A 389 6.81 -33.76 20.05
C GLY A 389 7.35 -32.55 19.31
N THR A 390 8.64 -32.32 19.48
CA THR A 390 9.37 -31.28 18.77
C THR A 390 10.58 -31.83 18.05
N ILE A 391 10.86 -31.33 16.85
CA ILE A 391 12.13 -31.53 16.16
C ILE A 391 12.90 -30.20 16.12
N ALA A 392 14.19 -30.24 16.44
CA ALA A 392 15.06 -29.06 16.29
C ALA A 392 15.54 -28.95 14.84
N TRP A 393 15.28 -27.81 14.23
CA TRP A 393 15.77 -27.44 12.89
C TRP A 393 16.55 -26.13 13.00
N LYS A 394 17.71 -26.03 12.34
CA LYS A 394 18.63 -24.90 12.51
C LYS A 394 18.88 -24.12 11.22
N PRO A 395 17.84 -23.58 10.56
CA PRO A 395 18.05 -22.75 9.38
C PRO A 395 18.79 -21.47 9.77
N LEU A 396 19.71 -21.02 8.91
CA LEU A 396 20.44 -19.76 9.09
C LEU A 396 21.19 -19.66 10.45
N GLY A 397 21.53 -20.80 11.05
CA GLY A 397 22.19 -20.88 12.36
C GLY A 397 21.27 -20.72 13.58
N ASN A 398 19.99 -20.39 13.39
CA ASN A 398 19.02 -20.21 14.48
C ASN A 398 18.22 -21.49 14.72
N THR A 399 18.07 -21.92 15.99
CA THR A 399 17.30 -23.13 16.30
C THR A 399 15.82 -22.83 16.38
N ILE A 400 15.04 -23.44 15.49
CA ILE A 400 13.58 -23.45 15.47
C ILE A 400 13.09 -24.81 15.99
N LYS A 401 12.19 -24.80 16.97
CA LYS A 401 11.52 -26.04 17.44
C LYS A 401 10.26 -26.27 16.61
N LEU A 402 10.26 -27.28 15.77
CA LEU A 402 9.13 -27.65 14.93
C LEU A 402 8.17 -28.55 15.71
N ALA A 403 6.88 -28.19 15.77
CA ALA A 403 5.86 -29.06 16.34
C ALA A 403 5.54 -30.22 15.39
N VAL A 404 5.55 -31.45 15.90
CA VAL A 404 5.40 -32.66 15.10
C VAL A 404 4.47 -33.68 15.75
N VAL A 405 3.91 -34.56 14.93
CA VAL A 405 3.07 -35.70 15.32
C VAL A 405 3.55 -36.97 14.62
N PHE A 406 3.27 -38.12 15.24
CA PHE A 406 3.58 -39.43 14.67
C PHE A 406 2.57 -40.46 15.17
N SER A 407 2.32 -41.49 14.36
CA SER A 407 1.33 -42.52 14.68
C SER A 407 1.89 -43.94 14.66
N ASN A 408 3.02 -44.16 14.00
CA ASN A 408 3.52 -45.49 13.66
C ASN A 408 5.06 -45.63 13.68
N ILE A 409 5.77 -44.81 14.45
CA ILE A 409 7.23 -44.91 14.52
C ILE A 409 7.68 -46.15 15.31
N LYS A 410 8.82 -46.72 14.94
CA LYS A 410 9.48 -47.79 15.70
C LYS A 410 10.83 -47.31 16.20
N VAL A 411 11.08 -47.51 17.49
CA VAL A 411 12.28 -47.04 18.20
C VAL A 411 13.05 -48.25 18.74
N ASN A 412 14.36 -48.28 18.53
CA ASN A 412 15.23 -49.33 19.04
C ASN A 412 15.72 -49.03 20.47
N LYS A 413 16.47 -49.96 21.08
CA LYS A 413 17.01 -49.81 22.44
C LYS A 413 18.03 -48.65 22.58
N GLU A 414 18.65 -48.20 21.49
CA GLU A 414 19.54 -47.04 21.40
C GLU A 414 18.79 -45.70 21.23
N ASN A 415 17.46 -45.68 21.37
CA ASN A 415 16.62 -44.49 21.16
C ASN A 415 16.68 -43.94 19.72
N GLN A 416 16.89 -44.80 18.73
CA GLN A 416 16.88 -44.43 17.32
C GLN A 416 15.56 -44.89 16.67
N VAL A 417 14.94 -43.99 15.92
CA VAL A 417 13.81 -44.32 15.06
C VAL A 417 14.35 -45.07 13.84
N TYR A 418 13.96 -46.33 13.67
CA TYR A 418 14.41 -47.18 12.56
C TYR A 418 13.32 -47.48 11.53
N ALA A 419 12.06 -47.15 11.82
CA ALA A 419 10.96 -47.21 10.86
C ALA A 419 9.82 -46.24 11.25
N GLY A 420 8.95 -45.92 10.27
CA GLY A 420 7.80 -45.04 10.44
C GLY A 420 8.09 -43.58 10.08
N LEU A 421 7.05 -42.73 10.19
CA LEU A 421 7.11 -41.33 9.78
C LEU A 421 6.73 -40.41 10.95
N VAL A 422 7.40 -39.26 10.98
CA VAL A 422 7.04 -38.11 11.82
C VAL A 422 6.67 -36.97 10.90
N THR A 423 5.51 -36.35 11.10
CA THR A 423 5.02 -35.25 10.26
C THR A 423 4.85 -33.98 11.08
N SER A 424 5.03 -32.84 10.42
CA SER A 424 4.75 -31.53 10.99
C SER A 424 3.29 -31.37 11.42
N SER A 425 3.07 -30.68 12.54
CA SER A 425 1.75 -30.23 12.97
C SER A 425 1.32 -28.98 12.21
N THR A 426 0.01 -28.85 11.95
CA THR A 426 -0.57 -27.70 11.26
C THR A 426 -1.15 -26.71 12.26
N ALA A 427 -1.02 -25.41 11.97
CA ALA A 427 -1.49 -24.33 12.84
C ALA A 427 -3.02 -24.20 12.82
N GLN A 428 -3.66 -24.49 11.69
CA GLN A 428 -5.10 -24.39 11.51
C GLN A 428 -5.64 -25.53 10.62
N PRO A 429 -6.90 -25.96 10.81
CA PRO A 429 -7.50 -27.05 10.03
C PRO A 429 -7.48 -26.83 8.52
N GLN A 430 -7.62 -25.58 8.03
CA GLN A 430 -7.65 -25.34 6.58
C GLN A 430 -6.31 -25.60 5.86
N PHE A 431 -5.20 -25.70 6.60
CA PHE A 431 -3.89 -26.05 6.03
C PHE A 431 -3.67 -27.57 5.99
N GLN A 432 -4.54 -28.34 6.65
CA GLN A 432 -4.47 -29.80 6.63
C GLN A 432 -4.77 -30.33 5.23
N GLY A 433 -4.08 -31.43 4.87
CA GLY A 433 -4.24 -32.07 3.58
C GLY A 433 -3.31 -31.54 2.49
N PHE A 434 -2.71 -30.36 2.61
CA PHE A 434 -1.84 -29.76 1.58
C PHE A 434 -0.33 -30.05 1.77
N GLY A 435 0.01 -31.31 2.04
CA GLY A 435 1.39 -31.75 2.30
C GLY A 435 2.02 -32.66 1.25
N SER A 436 1.28 -33.01 0.20
CA SER A 436 1.68 -34.00 -0.81
C SER A 436 1.33 -33.55 -2.23
N TRP A 437 2.04 -34.08 -3.23
CA TRP A 437 1.80 -33.73 -4.63
C TRP A 437 0.37 -34.07 -5.04
N ASN A 438 -0.10 -35.27 -4.67
CA ASN A 438 -1.46 -35.72 -4.98
C ASN A 438 -2.54 -34.78 -4.43
N SER A 439 -2.30 -34.10 -3.30
CA SER A 439 -3.24 -33.12 -2.78
C SER A 439 -3.22 -31.81 -3.58
N PHE A 440 -2.03 -31.32 -3.94
CA PHE A 440 -1.92 -30.12 -4.77
C PHE A 440 -2.51 -30.35 -6.17
N SER A 441 -2.20 -31.47 -6.81
CA SER A 441 -2.62 -31.75 -8.20
C SER A 441 -4.10 -32.10 -8.36
N LYS A 442 -4.79 -32.46 -7.27
CA LYS A 442 -6.25 -32.67 -7.27
C LYS A 442 -7.04 -31.43 -6.86
N ALA A 443 -6.39 -30.40 -6.32
CA ALA A 443 -7.06 -29.17 -5.95
C ALA A 443 -7.47 -28.38 -7.20
N SER A 444 -8.73 -27.96 -7.23
CA SER A 444 -9.20 -27.01 -8.24
C SER A 444 -8.48 -25.67 -8.08
N GLY A 445 -8.47 -24.88 -9.16
CA GLY A 445 -7.87 -23.54 -9.12
C GLY A 445 -8.40 -22.68 -7.98
N SER A 446 -9.70 -22.66 -7.73
CA SER A 446 -10.30 -21.85 -6.65
C SER A 446 -9.89 -22.33 -5.26
N GLN A 447 -9.70 -23.64 -5.06
CA GLN A 447 -9.18 -24.17 -3.79
C GLN A 447 -7.73 -23.74 -3.57
N LEU A 448 -6.91 -23.73 -4.62
CA LEU A 448 -5.54 -23.22 -4.54
C LEU A 448 -5.52 -21.72 -4.24
N ASP A 449 -6.41 -20.91 -4.85
CA ASP A 449 -6.52 -19.48 -4.53
C ASP A 449 -6.92 -19.23 -3.07
N GLN A 450 -7.89 -19.99 -2.55
CA GLN A 450 -8.32 -19.90 -1.16
C GLN A 450 -7.19 -20.28 -0.21
N LEU A 451 -6.44 -21.34 -0.53
CA LEU A 451 -5.25 -21.74 0.22
C LEU A 451 -4.20 -20.63 0.19
N SER A 452 -3.87 -20.10 -0.99
CA SER A 452 -2.86 -19.05 -1.17
C SER A 452 -3.19 -17.80 -0.36
N ASN A 453 -4.43 -17.32 -0.43
CA ASN A 453 -4.91 -16.20 0.38
C ASN A 453 -4.86 -16.51 1.88
N SER A 454 -5.22 -17.73 2.29
CA SER A 454 -5.21 -18.12 3.71
C SER A 454 -3.79 -18.18 4.27
N VAL A 455 -2.84 -18.71 3.49
CA VAL A 455 -1.43 -18.78 3.85
C VAL A 455 -0.83 -17.38 3.94
N ASP A 456 -1.04 -16.53 2.94
CA ASP A 456 -0.51 -15.16 2.93
C ASP A 456 -1.03 -14.33 4.11
N ASN A 457 -2.35 -14.38 4.36
CA ASN A 457 -2.95 -13.71 5.52
C ASN A 457 -2.41 -14.24 6.84
N PHE A 458 -2.26 -15.57 6.98
CA PHE A 458 -1.75 -16.17 8.20
C PHE A 458 -0.31 -15.75 8.48
N LEU A 459 0.57 -15.82 7.49
CA LEU A 459 1.97 -15.43 7.63
C LEU A 459 2.10 -13.93 7.91
N SER A 460 1.33 -13.10 7.20
CA SER A 460 1.33 -11.65 7.40
C SER A 460 0.89 -11.22 8.79
N ASN A 461 -0.07 -11.94 9.40
CA ASN A 461 -0.55 -11.68 10.75
C ASN A 461 0.32 -12.28 11.86
N ASN A 462 1.21 -13.23 11.54
CA ASN A 462 1.99 -13.98 12.53
C ASN A 462 3.51 -13.94 12.26
N LYS A 463 4.02 -12.88 11.62
CA LYS A 463 5.41 -12.83 11.12
C LYS A 463 6.47 -13.23 12.16
N ALA A 464 6.40 -12.67 13.37
CA ALA A 464 7.34 -12.95 14.45
C ALA A 464 7.36 -14.42 14.92
N ALA A 465 6.30 -15.18 14.67
CA ALA A 465 6.16 -16.57 15.09
C ALA A 465 6.18 -17.56 13.92
N GLN A 466 6.15 -17.08 12.68
CA GLN A 466 5.93 -17.92 11.49
C GLN A 466 6.83 -17.61 10.31
N VAL A 467 7.70 -16.58 10.36
CA VAL A 467 8.69 -16.30 9.31
C VAL A 467 10.08 -16.73 9.78
N VAL A 468 10.79 -17.53 8.99
CA VAL A 468 12.06 -18.17 9.38
C VAL A 468 13.09 -17.19 9.97
N SER A 469 13.30 -16.00 9.39
CA SER A 469 14.23 -15.01 9.97
C SER A 469 13.76 -14.35 11.26
N GLN A 470 12.46 -14.35 11.52
CA GLN A 470 11.84 -13.59 12.62
C GLN A 470 11.46 -14.46 13.81
N ILE A 471 11.40 -15.78 13.61
CA ILE A 471 11.11 -16.74 14.68
C ILE A 471 12.21 -16.62 15.73
N THR A 472 11.80 -16.15 16.91
CA THR A 472 12.67 -16.03 18.09
C THR A 472 12.09 -16.83 19.25
N GLY A 473 12.99 -17.33 20.11
CA GLY A 473 12.61 -18.08 21.30
C GLY A 473 12.45 -19.59 21.09
N ASN A 474 11.86 -20.25 22.10
CA ASN A 474 11.87 -21.71 22.25
C ASN A 474 10.48 -22.35 22.12
N THR A 475 9.48 -21.60 21.64
CA THR A 475 8.11 -22.08 21.46
C THR A 475 8.02 -22.98 20.23
N PRO A 476 7.37 -24.16 20.32
CA PRO A 476 7.14 -25.01 19.16
C PRO A 476 6.31 -24.31 18.08
N VAL A 477 6.77 -24.38 16.84
CA VAL A 477 6.18 -23.73 15.66
C VAL A 477 5.38 -24.74 14.84
N ASN A 478 4.14 -24.38 14.50
CA ASN A 478 3.24 -25.14 13.63
C ASN A 478 3.25 -24.58 12.20
N PHE A 479 2.83 -25.38 11.22
CA PHE A 479 2.89 -25.02 9.80
C PHE A 479 1.60 -24.36 9.30
N PRO A 480 1.66 -23.45 8.31
CA PRO A 480 2.79 -23.15 7.43
C PRO A 480 3.85 -22.24 8.06
N ILE A 481 5.11 -22.42 7.64
CA ILE A 481 6.23 -21.54 8.00
C ILE A 481 6.62 -20.74 6.75
N GLY A 482 6.55 -19.42 6.85
CA GLY A 482 6.96 -18.49 5.80
C GLY A 482 8.48 -18.44 5.66
N LEU A 483 8.95 -18.52 4.42
CA LEU A 483 10.32 -18.18 4.07
C LEU A 483 10.41 -16.67 3.86
N ASP A 484 11.58 -16.10 4.13
CA ASP A 484 11.78 -14.67 3.92
C ASP A 484 11.42 -14.28 2.50
N ASN A 485 10.64 -13.22 2.38
CA ASN A 485 10.16 -12.72 1.10
C ASN A 485 11.36 -12.44 0.19
N GLN A 486 11.63 -13.37 -0.72
CA GLN A 486 12.53 -13.10 -1.81
C GLN A 486 11.83 -12.15 -2.76
N SER A 487 12.48 -11.06 -3.13
CA SER A 487 11.98 -10.21 -4.20
C SER A 487 12.10 -10.97 -5.51
N PHE A 488 10.98 -11.24 -6.18
CA PHE A 488 10.95 -11.79 -7.54
C PHE A 488 10.71 -10.64 -8.52
N GLY A 489 11.78 -9.92 -8.83
CA GLY A 489 11.73 -8.73 -9.69
C GLY A 489 10.89 -7.56 -9.15
N GLY A 490 10.52 -7.56 -7.86
CA GLY A 490 9.55 -6.62 -7.29
C GLY A 490 8.09 -7.08 -7.37
N THR A 491 7.82 -8.28 -7.91
CA THR A 491 6.50 -8.94 -7.86
C THR A 491 6.27 -9.48 -6.45
N PRO A 492 5.18 -9.10 -5.75
CA PRO A 492 4.86 -9.68 -4.46
C PRO A 492 4.65 -11.19 -4.57
N LEU A 493 5.32 -11.94 -3.70
CA LEU A 493 5.15 -13.38 -3.59
C LEU A 493 5.07 -13.81 -2.12
N THR A 494 4.41 -14.95 -1.91
CA THR A 494 4.38 -15.66 -0.63
C THR A 494 5.04 -17.00 -0.83
N LEU A 495 6.14 -17.27 -0.11
CA LEU A 495 6.83 -18.56 -0.13
C LEU A 495 6.69 -19.21 1.25
N ALA A 496 6.11 -20.41 1.29
CA ALA A 496 5.77 -21.08 2.54
C ALA A 496 6.08 -22.56 2.51
N ILE A 497 6.69 -23.07 3.57
CA ILE A 497 6.76 -24.51 3.83
C ILE A 497 5.41 -24.93 4.41
N MET A 498 4.70 -25.79 3.70
CA MET A 498 3.38 -26.29 4.07
C MET A 498 3.46 -27.51 5.00
N SER A 499 4.48 -28.34 4.82
CA SER A 499 4.73 -29.49 5.68
C SER A 499 6.19 -29.93 5.66
N MET A 500 6.59 -30.64 6.70
CA MET A 500 7.82 -31.43 6.75
C MET A 500 7.51 -32.86 7.19
N THR A 501 8.20 -33.83 6.60
CA THR A 501 8.11 -35.24 6.95
C THR A 501 9.50 -35.80 7.20
N PHE A 502 9.67 -36.52 8.31
CA PHE A 502 10.94 -37.08 8.76
C PHE A 502 10.82 -38.60 8.82
N SER A 503 11.89 -39.27 8.38
CA SER A 503 12.05 -40.72 8.48
C SER A 503 13.50 -41.08 8.79
N PRO A 504 13.79 -42.35 9.11
CA PRO A 504 15.16 -42.85 9.22
C PRO A 504 16.01 -42.66 7.95
N LYS A 505 15.36 -42.51 6.79
CA LYS A 505 16.00 -42.35 5.48
C LYS A 505 16.25 -40.89 5.07
N GLY A 506 15.84 -39.93 5.89
CA GLY A 506 15.97 -38.51 5.58
C GLY A 506 14.72 -37.73 5.97
N ALA A 507 14.70 -36.47 5.57
CA ALA A 507 13.58 -35.59 5.81
C ALA A 507 13.29 -34.75 4.57
N THR A 508 12.02 -34.60 4.25
CA THR A 508 11.54 -33.87 3.08
C THR A 508 10.53 -32.80 3.47
N MET A 509 10.36 -31.80 2.62
CA MET A 509 9.39 -30.72 2.79
C MET A 509 8.52 -30.54 1.56
N SER A 510 7.37 -29.93 1.78
CA SER A 510 6.46 -29.46 0.74
C SER A 510 6.34 -27.94 0.82
N VAL A 511 6.54 -27.27 -0.30
CA VAL A 511 6.62 -25.82 -0.42
C VAL A 511 5.52 -25.32 -1.35
N LEU A 512 4.89 -24.22 -0.98
CA LEU A 512 3.94 -23.45 -1.78
C LEU A 512 4.56 -22.08 -2.09
N CYS A 513 4.56 -21.69 -3.35
CA CYS A 513 4.96 -20.37 -3.84
C CYS A 513 3.78 -19.72 -4.55
N ASN A 514 3.27 -18.63 -4.00
CA ASN A 514 2.17 -17.87 -4.58
C ASN A 514 2.74 -16.61 -5.21
N ILE A 515 2.57 -16.46 -6.52
CA ILE A 515 2.97 -15.26 -7.26
C ILE A 515 1.69 -14.51 -7.64
N ASN A 516 1.59 -13.24 -7.24
CA ASN A 516 0.44 -12.44 -7.61
C ASN A 516 0.53 -12.02 -9.08
N ILE A 517 -0.54 -12.22 -9.86
CA ILE A 517 -0.67 -11.76 -11.24
C ILE A 517 -1.69 -10.61 -11.26
N PRO A 518 -1.25 -9.34 -11.19
CA PRO A 518 -2.12 -8.19 -10.94
C PRO A 518 -3.25 -8.02 -11.97
N GLU A 519 -2.94 -8.20 -13.25
CA GLU A 519 -3.82 -8.01 -14.40
C GLU A 519 -4.97 -9.02 -14.42
N ALA A 520 -4.77 -10.15 -13.75
CA ALA A 520 -5.74 -11.22 -13.68
C ALA A 520 -6.43 -11.33 -12.31
N ASN A 521 -6.09 -10.45 -11.36
CA ASN A 521 -6.62 -10.43 -10.00
C ASN A 521 -6.62 -11.81 -9.33
N GLY A 522 -5.50 -12.55 -9.46
CA GLY A 522 -5.41 -13.94 -9.00
C GLY A 522 -3.97 -14.39 -8.76
N TRP A 523 -3.84 -15.52 -8.08
CA TRP A 523 -2.55 -16.13 -7.77
C TRP A 523 -2.17 -17.18 -8.81
N LEU A 524 -0.88 -17.19 -9.16
CA LEU A 524 -0.22 -18.32 -9.78
C LEU A 524 0.48 -19.10 -8.66
N SER A 525 -0.16 -20.17 -8.20
CA SER A 525 0.27 -20.96 -7.04
C SER A 525 1.04 -22.20 -7.47
N LEU A 526 2.36 -22.15 -7.38
CA LEU A 526 3.24 -23.28 -7.68
C LEU A 526 3.56 -24.05 -6.39
N ALA A 527 3.68 -25.37 -6.49
CA ALA A 527 4.01 -26.21 -5.36
C ALA A 527 5.14 -27.18 -5.69
N GLY A 528 5.89 -27.61 -4.69
CA GLY A 528 6.89 -28.66 -4.82
C GLY A 528 6.88 -29.53 -3.58
N THR A 529 7.01 -30.84 -3.76
CA THR A 529 7.00 -31.81 -2.65
C THR A 529 8.19 -32.75 -2.75
N GLY A 530 8.55 -33.36 -1.63
CA GLY A 530 9.69 -34.27 -1.58
C GLY A 530 11.05 -33.56 -1.62
N LEU A 531 11.09 -32.25 -1.37
CA LEU A 531 12.33 -31.49 -1.35
C LEU A 531 13.14 -31.87 -0.12
N CYS A 532 14.35 -32.43 -0.31
CA CYS A 532 15.19 -32.88 0.80
C CYS A 532 15.65 -31.72 1.69
N LEU A 533 15.64 -31.95 3.01
CA LEU A 533 16.03 -30.97 4.02
C LEU A 533 17.16 -31.51 4.91
N LYS A 534 18.01 -30.61 5.39
CA LYS A 534 19.11 -30.91 6.31
C LYS A 534 18.89 -30.21 7.65
N PRO A 535 19.52 -30.69 8.75
CA PRO A 535 19.42 -30.01 10.04
C PRO A 535 19.85 -28.55 10.01
N SER A 536 20.80 -28.19 9.14
CA SER A 536 21.33 -26.83 8.96
C SER A 536 20.46 -25.92 8.08
N GLY A 537 19.40 -26.43 7.44
CA GLY A 537 18.55 -25.62 6.57
C GLY A 537 18.10 -26.33 5.31
N MET A 538 17.82 -25.53 4.28
CA MET A 538 17.27 -25.97 3.00
C MET A 538 18.36 -25.90 1.94
N ASN A 539 18.28 -26.78 0.93
CA ASN A 539 19.04 -26.64 -0.31
C ASN A 539 18.05 -26.70 -1.46
N PHE A 540 17.82 -25.57 -2.10
CA PHE A 540 16.83 -25.46 -3.18
C PHE A 540 17.40 -25.68 -4.57
N ALA A 541 18.72 -25.84 -4.70
CA ALA A 541 19.41 -25.95 -5.99
C ALA A 541 18.98 -27.16 -6.84
N GLN A 542 18.26 -28.13 -6.25
CA GLN A 542 17.72 -29.31 -6.93
C GLN A 542 16.18 -29.37 -6.94
N GLY A 543 15.50 -28.35 -6.39
CA GLY A 543 14.04 -28.32 -6.32
C GLY A 543 13.40 -27.78 -7.61
N THR A 544 12.14 -28.10 -7.86
CA THR A 544 11.32 -27.40 -8.87
C THR A 544 9.93 -27.28 -8.32
N LEU A 545 9.35 -26.08 -8.40
CA LEU A 545 7.96 -25.86 -8.04
C LEU A 545 7.14 -25.87 -9.31
N LEU A 546 6.11 -26.70 -9.35
CA LEU A 546 5.27 -26.96 -10.51
C LEU A 546 3.89 -26.35 -10.25
N LEU A 547 3.27 -25.85 -11.31
CA LEU A 547 1.87 -25.46 -11.26
C LEU A 547 1.01 -26.74 -11.17
N PRO A 548 0.24 -26.97 -10.09
CA PRO A 548 -0.40 -28.27 -9.92
C PRO A 548 -1.52 -28.58 -10.92
N THR A 549 -2.31 -27.57 -11.27
CA THR A 549 -3.46 -27.67 -12.17
C THR A 549 -3.55 -26.45 -13.08
N ASP A 550 -4.23 -26.59 -14.22
CA ASP A 550 -4.41 -25.48 -15.18
C ASP A 550 -5.03 -24.25 -14.49
N ARG A 551 -4.47 -23.08 -14.80
CA ARG A 551 -4.93 -21.79 -14.27
C ARG A 551 -5.45 -20.91 -15.37
N TYR A 552 -6.70 -20.50 -15.19
CA TYR A 552 -7.45 -19.70 -16.14
C TYR A 552 -7.44 -18.25 -15.68
N PHE A 553 -6.86 -17.39 -16.51
CA PHE A 553 -6.89 -15.95 -16.31
C PHE A 553 -7.68 -15.31 -17.45
N THR A 554 -8.76 -14.62 -17.08
CA THR A 554 -9.60 -13.91 -18.03
C THR A 554 -9.10 -12.48 -18.18
N PHE A 555 -8.94 -12.03 -19.42
CA PHE A 555 -8.54 -10.66 -19.71
C PHE A 555 -9.70 -9.94 -20.42
N GLY A 556 -10.11 -8.77 -19.89
CA GLY A 556 -11.16 -7.94 -20.51
C GLY A 556 -12.59 -8.48 -20.32
N SER A 557 -13.50 -8.10 -21.23
CA SER A 557 -14.95 -8.39 -21.14
C SER A 557 -15.42 -9.59 -21.96
N ASP A 558 -14.57 -10.15 -22.84
CA ASP A 558 -15.04 -10.96 -23.97
C ASP A 558 -14.66 -12.45 -23.89
N GLY A 559 -14.35 -12.96 -22.69
CA GLY A 559 -14.18 -14.40 -22.46
C GLY A 559 -12.86 -15.00 -22.95
N ASP A 560 -11.95 -14.19 -23.49
CA ASP A 560 -10.59 -14.60 -23.81
C ASP A 560 -9.85 -14.99 -22.52
N SER A 561 -9.40 -16.24 -22.46
CA SER A 561 -8.74 -16.82 -21.30
C SER A 561 -7.34 -17.26 -21.67
N LEU A 562 -6.33 -16.69 -21.01
CA LEU A 562 -4.99 -17.28 -20.97
C LEU A 562 -5.00 -18.40 -19.96
N ILE A 563 -4.56 -19.58 -20.38
CA ILE A 563 -4.53 -20.77 -19.55
C ILE A 563 -3.08 -21.13 -19.31
N PHE A 564 -2.56 -20.90 -18.11
CA PHE A 564 -1.28 -21.47 -17.71
C PHE A 564 -1.48 -22.97 -17.48
N GLN A 565 -0.67 -23.77 -18.15
CA GLN A 565 -0.77 -25.22 -18.12
C GLN A 565 -0.21 -25.75 -16.81
N GLY A 566 -0.98 -26.58 -16.11
CA GLY A 566 -0.54 -27.31 -14.94
C GLY A 566 0.22 -28.58 -15.30
N SER A 567 0.83 -29.17 -14.27
CA SER A 567 1.65 -30.38 -14.32
C SER A 567 1.07 -31.46 -13.41
N PRO A 568 -0.21 -31.89 -13.52
CA PRO A 568 -0.84 -32.78 -12.53
C PRO A 568 -0.08 -34.10 -12.32
N SER A 569 0.62 -34.59 -13.34
CA SER A 569 1.51 -35.77 -13.32
C SER A 569 2.94 -35.49 -12.83
N ALA A 570 3.19 -34.30 -12.28
CA ALA A 570 4.50 -33.82 -11.87
C ALA A 570 5.55 -33.73 -13.00
N ASP A 571 5.10 -33.49 -14.23
CA ASP A 571 5.96 -33.33 -15.41
C ASP A 571 6.08 -31.85 -15.80
N SER A 572 7.32 -31.35 -15.84
CA SER A 572 7.66 -29.97 -16.20
C SER A 572 7.72 -29.73 -17.71
N THR A 573 7.69 -30.76 -18.56
CA THR A 573 7.91 -30.64 -20.01
C THR A 573 6.87 -29.74 -20.69
N ASN A 574 5.62 -29.80 -20.22
CA ASN A 574 4.48 -29.09 -20.83
C ASN A 574 3.72 -28.19 -19.84
N GLY A 575 4.15 -28.12 -18.59
CA GLY A 575 3.46 -27.36 -17.56
C GLY A 575 4.32 -26.24 -17.00
N THR A 576 3.69 -25.27 -16.38
CA THR A 576 4.35 -24.08 -15.83
C THR A 576 5.12 -24.44 -14.57
N TYR A 577 6.36 -23.96 -14.45
CA TYR A 577 7.22 -24.25 -13.30
C TYR A 577 8.11 -23.07 -12.92
N LEU A 578 8.67 -23.11 -11.72
CA LEU A 578 9.57 -22.11 -11.16
C LEU A 578 10.95 -22.76 -10.93
N THR A 579 11.99 -22.11 -11.45
CA THR A 579 13.38 -22.54 -11.31
C THR A 579 14.09 -21.81 -10.18
N TRP A 580 15.20 -22.39 -9.72
CA TRP A 580 16.10 -21.81 -8.71
C TRP A 580 17.47 -21.48 -9.33
N ALA A 581 18.13 -20.47 -8.78
CA ALA A 581 19.53 -20.15 -9.02
C ALA A 581 20.24 -20.15 -7.65
N GLY A 582 20.94 -21.24 -7.34
CA GLY A 582 21.38 -21.50 -5.97
C GLY A 582 20.19 -21.63 -5.03
N ASP A 583 20.16 -20.85 -3.96
CA ASP A 583 19.07 -20.80 -2.98
C ASP A 583 18.03 -19.68 -3.26
N SER A 584 18.12 -19.03 -4.42
CA SER A 584 17.21 -17.93 -4.80
C SER A 584 16.27 -18.33 -5.92
N LEU A 585 15.05 -17.79 -5.91
CA LEU A 585 14.09 -17.94 -7.00
C LEU A 585 14.64 -17.29 -8.27
N SER A 586 14.63 -18.04 -9.38
CA SER A 586 15.23 -17.61 -10.65
C SER A 586 14.20 -17.07 -11.62
N ALA A 587 13.33 -17.91 -12.17
CA ALA A 587 12.31 -17.49 -13.13
C ALA A 587 11.15 -18.48 -13.17
N VAL A 588 9.96 -17.98 -13.49
CA VAL A 588 8.85 -18.82 -13.90
C VAL A 588 9.02 -19.11 -15.38
N VAL A 589 8.97 -20.38 -15.74
CA VAL A 589 8.86 -20.87 -17.11
C VAL A 589 7.39 -21.15 -17.34
N ALA A 590 6.74 -20.28 -18.09
CA ALA A 590 5.32 -20.33 -18.35
C ALA A 590 5.04 -21.06 -19.66
N HIS A 591 4.23 -22.11 -19.55
CA HIS A 591 3.59 -22.78 -20.68
C HIS A 591 2.12 -22.38 -20.62
N ALA A 592 1.66 -21.63 -21.61
CA ALA A 592 0.30 -21.12 -21.62
C ALA A 592 -0.40 -21.36 -22.96
N ARG A 593 -1.72 -21.27 -22.96
CA ARG A 593 -2.56 -21.39 -24.16
C ARG A 593 -3.64 -20.33 -24.20
N ILE A 594 -3.95 -19.85 -25.39
CA ILE A 594 -5.08 -18.97 -25.67
C ILE A 594 -5.96 -19.68 -26.70
N SER A 595 -7.24 -19.82 -26.40
CA SER A 595 -8.23 -20.34 -27.34
C SER A 595 -9.06 -19.19 -27.86
N PHE A 596 -9.11 -19.03 -29.19
CA PHE A 596 -9.91 -17.99 -29.82
C PHE A 596 -11.33 -18.49 -30.09
N PRO A 597 -12.35 -17.64 -29.91
CA PRO A 597 -13.73 -17.99 -30.24
C PRO A 597 -13.89 -18.37 -31.72
N LYS A 598 -14.62 -19.46 -32.00
CA LYS A 598 -14.97 -19.85 -33.39
C LYS A 598 -15.79 -18.77 -34.13
N SER A 599 -16.35 -17.80 -33.42
CA SER A 599 -17.06 -16.66 -33.99
C SER A 599 -16.15 -15.57 -34.55
N THR A 600 -14.86 -15.54 -34.18
CA THR A 600 -13.89 -14.53 -34.63
C THR A 600 -12.93 -15.13 -35.66
N ILE A 601 -12.33 -16.28 -35.35
CA ILE A 601 -11.43 -16.99 -36.26
C ILE A 601 -11.68 -18.50 -36.21
N VAL A 602 -11.47 -19.16 -37.34
CA VAL A 602 -11.60 -20.60 -37.51
C VAL A 602 -10.31 -21.18 -38.08
N ARG A 603 -9.94 -22.38 -37.63
CA ARG A 603 -8.76 -23.06 -38.14
C ARG A 603 -8.97 -23.44 -39.60
N ASP A 604 -7.92 -23.40 -40.40
CA ASP A 604 -7.90 -24.03 -41.72
C ASP A 604 -6.66 -24.92 -41.91
N ASP A 605 -6.64 -25.67 -42.99
CA ASP A 605 -5.44 -26.38 -43.44
C ASP A 605 -4.52 -25.46 -44.26
N SER A 606 -3.33 -25.96 -44.63
CA SER A 606 -2.34 -25.20 -45.39
C SER A 606 -2.79 -24.83 -46.82
N THR A 607 -3.93 -25.32 -47.29
CA THR A 607 -4.57 -24.96 -48.57
C THR A 607 -5.66 -23.90 -48.40
N GLY A 608 -6.01 -23.60 -47.15
CA GLY A 608 -7.06 -22.68 -46.74
C GLY A 608 -8.47 -23.28 -46.83
N LYS A 609 -8.60 -24.59 -46.60
CA LYS A 609 -9.89 -25.24 -46.34
C LYS A 609 -10.19 -25.17 -44.85
N ILE A 610 -11.34 -24.61 -44.50
CA ILE A 610 -11.79 -24.47 -43.11
C ILE A 610 -11.95 -25.84 -42.44
N LEU A 611 -11.44 -25.95 -41.22
CA LEU A 611 -11.57 -27.09 -40.32
C LEU A 611 -12.52 -26.71 -39.17
N ASP A 612 -13.40 -27.62 -38.75
CA ASP A 612 -14.35 -27.35 -37.67
C ASP A 612 -13.71 -27.45 -36.26
N SER A 613 -12.66 -26.68 -36.04
CA SER A 613 -11.92 -26.64 -34.77
C SER A 613 -11.56 -25.21 -34.39
N ALA A 614 -11.50 -24.94 -33.09
CA ALA A 614 -11.07 -23.65 -32.58
C ALA A 614 -9.58 -23.44 -32.86
N VAL A 615 -9.19 -22.18 -33.03
CA VAL A 615 -7.77 -21.85 -33.10
C VAL A 615 -7.24 -21.76 -31.68
N VAL A 616 -6.23 -22.55 -31.37
CA VAL A 616 -5.54 -22.53 -30.08
C VAL A 616 -4.09 -22.14 -30.33
N ALA A 617 -3.67 -21.03 -29.75
CA ALA A 617 -2.29 -20.61 -29.72
C ALA A 617 -1.61 -21.14 -28.45
N SER A 618 -0.42 -21.69 -28.58
CA SER A 618 0.47 -22.05 -27.47
C SER A 618 1.50 -20.96 -27.28
N LEU A 619 1.76 -20.60 -26.03
CA LEU A 619 2.68 -19.54 -25.65
C LEU A 619 3.74 -20.13 -24.72
N GLY A 620 5.00 -19.81 -24.97
CA GLY A 620 6.12 -20.12 -24.10
C GLY A 620 6.88 -18.85 -23.75
N PHE A 621 6.99 -18.55 -22.45
CA PHE A 621 7.76 -17.40 -21.97
C PHE A 621 8.41 -17.67 -20.63
N ARG A 622 9.37 -16.82 -20.27
CA ARG A 622 10.03 -16.83 -18.98
C ARG A 622 9.93 -15.45 -18.37
N PHE A 623 9.65 -15.38 -17.07
CA PHE A 623 9.61 -14.10 -16.37
C PHE A 623 10.22 -14.22 -14.98
N HIS A 624 11.06 -13.24 -14.63
CA HIS A 624 11.50 -12.96 -13.25
C HIS A 624 10.66 -11.82 -12.64
N LYS A 625 9.98 -11.05 -13.48
CA LYS A 625 9.09 -9.95 -13.13
C LYS A 625 7.91 -9.97 -14.09
N TRP A 626 6.70 -9.79 -13.57
CA TRP A 626 5.51 -9.99 -14.39
C TRP A 626 5.36 -8.99 -15.55
N ASP A 627 5.90 -7.78 -15.46
CA ASP A 627 5.89 -6.78 -16.54
C ASP A 627 7.18 -6.81 -17.39
N ASP A 628 7.92 -7.92 -17.37
CA ASP A 628 9.16 -8.09 -18.13
C ASP A 628 9.29 -9.52 -18.68
N TRP A 629 8.66 -9.77 -19.82
CA TRP A 629 8.80 -11.02 -20.56
C TRP A 629 8.38 -10.88 -22.02
N VAL A 630 8.93 -11.78 -22.84
CA VAL A 630 8.57 -11.95 -24.24
C VAL A 630 8.09 -13.38 -24.44
N ALA A 631 6.91 -13.56 -25.03
CA ALA A 631 6.36 -14.87 -25.35
C ALA A 631 6.59 -15.25 -26.80
N ASN A 632 7.12 -16.46 -27.00
CA ASN A 632 7.06 -17.14 -28.27
C ASN A 632 5.67 -17.76 -28.43
N ILE A 633 5.01 -17.52 -29.57
CA ILE A 633 3.66 -17.99 -29.85
C ILE A 633 3.69 -18.93 -31.05
N THR A 634 3.06 -20.09 -30.90
CA THR A 634 2.77 -21.03 -32.00
C THR A 634 1.25 -21.09 -32.19
N MET A 635 0.78 -20.85 -33.41
CA MET A 635 -0.64 -20.83 -33.75
C MET A 635 -0.85 -21.49 -35.12
N PRO A 636 -1.90 -22.31 -35.30
CA PRO A 636 -2.16 -22.92 -36.60
C PRO A 636 -2.72 -21.89 -37.59
N SER A 637 -2.72 -22.25 -38.87
CA SER A 637 -3.37 -21.47 -39.91
C SER A 637 -4.85 -21.22 -39.61
N PHE A 638 -5.34 -20.04 -39.97
CA PHE A 638 -6.70 -19.62 -39.67
C PHE A 638 -7.31 -18.70 -40.72
N GLN A 639 -8.64 -18.58 -40.69
CA GLN A 639 -9.42 -17.58 -41.41
C GLN A 639 -10.23 -16.73 -40.44
N ILE A 640 -10.41 -15.46 -40.78
CA ILE A 640 -11.26 -14.54 -40.04
C ILE A 640 -12.71 -14.76 -40.46
N VAL A 641 -13.59 -15.01 -39.51
CA VAL A 641 -15.02 -15.17 -39.77
C VAL A 641 -15.58 -13.87 -40.33
N GLY A 642 -16.31 -13.96 -41.46
CA GLY A 642 -16.82 -12.80 -42.18
C GLY A 642 -15.90 -12.28 -43.30
N VAL A 643 -14.63 -12.72 -43.34
CA VAL A 643 -13.69 -12.38 -44.43
C VAL A 643 -13.51 -13.60 -45.33
N LYS A 644 -14.22 -13.61 -46.46
CA LYS A 644 -14.28 -14.80 -47.32
C LYS A 644 -12.98 -15.04 -48.06
N GLY A 645 -12.46 -16.26 -47.94
CA GLY A 645 -11.39 -16.76 -48.79
C GLY A 645 -10.01 -16.20 -48.47
N LEU A 646 -9.77 -15.55 -47.33
CA LEU A 646 -8.41 -15.25 -46.87
C LEU A 646 -7.95 -16.31 -45.87
N SER A 647 -6.76 -16.86 -46.07
CA SER A 647 -6.12 -17.80 -45.14
C SER A 647 -4.80 -17.22 -44.66
N PHE A 648 -4.63 -17.16 -43.34
CA PHE A 648 -3.46 -16.64 -42.66
C PHE A 648 -2.62 -17.80 -42.15
N LEU A 649 -1.38 -17.89 -42.63
CA LEU A 649 -0.40 -18.90 -42.26
C LEU A 649 0.74 -18.18 -41.53
N PRO A 650 0.65 -18.03 -40.20
CA PRO A 650 1.69 -17.34 -39.45
C PRO A 650 2.97 -18.18 -39.35
N GLY A 651 4.12 -17.50 -39.46
CA GLY A 651 5.44 -18.06 -39.20
C GLY A 651 5.84 -17.88 -37.74
N THR A 652 6.91 -17.13 -37.47
CA THR A 652 7.32 -16.84 -36.09
C THR A 652 6.53 -15.67 -35.50
N ILE A 653 5.88 -15.92 -34.36
CA ILE A 653 5.06 -14.95 -33.64
C ILE A 653 5.66 -14.74 -32.25
N TYR A 654 5.71 -13.48 -31.82
CA TYR A 654 6.04 -13.08 -30.47
C TYR A 654 4.99 -12.13 -29.91
N TYR A 655 4.77 -12.19 -28.60
CA TYR A 655 4.11 -11.11 -27.86
C TYR A 655 5.09 -10.53 -26.87
N ASP A 656 5.31 -9.22 -26.99
CA ASP A 656 6.23 -8.48 -26.14
C ASP A 656 5.47 -7.78 -25.02
N HIS A 657 5.85 -8.12 -23.79
CA HIS A 657 5.37 -7.47 -22.58
C HIS A 657 6.54 -6.87 -21.77
N SER A 658 7.73 -6.78 -22.38
CA SER A 658 8.93 -6.25 -21.75
C SER A 658 9.09 -4.76 -22.10
N ASN A 659 9.71 -4.03 -21.18
CA ASN A 659 10.22 -2.68 -21.43
C ASN A 659 11.75 -2.62 -21.43
N LEU A 660 12.42 -3.78 -21.34
CA LEU A 660 13.87 -3.92 -21.25
C LEU A 660 14.48 -4.64 -22.46
N SER A 661 13.69 -5.47 -23.16
CA SER A 661 14.16 -6.33 -24.23
C SER A 661 13.08 -6.56 -25.27
N ASN A 662 13.48 -6.96 -26.48
CA ASN A 662 12.58 -7.35 -27.55
C ASN A 662 12.83 -8.81 -27.98
N ALA A 663 11.91 -9.37 -28.75
CA ALA A 663 12.10 -10.68 -29.40
C ALA A 663 13.35 -10.76 -30.30
N ASP A 664 13.88 -11.97 -30.46
CA ASP A 664 14.98 -12.24 -31.38
C ASP A 664 14.62 -11.86 -32.82
N GLY A 665 15.53 -11.13 -33.50
CA GLY A 665 15.29 -10.66 -34.87
C GLY A 665 14.21 -9.58 -34.99
N PHE A 666 13.82 -8.93 -33.88
CA PHE A 666 12.88 -7.83 -33.88
C PHE A 666 13.33 -6.69 -34.79
N ASN A 667 12.50 -6.36 -35.77
CA ASN A 667 12.74 -5.28 -36.71
C ASN A 667 11.42 -4.59 -37.04
N LEU A 668 11.39 -3.26 -36.98
CA LEU A 668 10.18 -2.49 -37.26
C LEU A 668 10.09 -2.07 -38.74
N PRO A 669 8.88 -1.99 -39.32
CA PRO A 669 8.70 -1.42 -40.65
C PRO A 669 9.23 0.02 -40.76
N LYS A 670 9.76 0.40 -41.94
CA LYS A 670 10.17 1.78 -42.21
C LYS A 670 8.97 2.72 -41.96
N ASN A 671 9.21 3.81 -41.21
CA ASN A 671 8.20 4.81 -40.79
C ASN A 671 7.19 4.34 -39.73
N TYR A 672 7.52 3.32 -38.94
CA TYR A 672 6.76 3.03 -37.72
C TYR A 672 6.88 4.20 -36.72
N THR A 673 5.75 4.63 -36.15
CA THR A 673 5.64 5.83 -35.29
C THR A 673 5.35 5.49 -33.82
N GLY A 674 5.34 4.21 -33.45
CA GLY A 674 5.19 3.75 -32.06
C GLY A 674 6.52 3.67 -31.33
N MET A 675 6.53 3.01 -30.16
CA MET A 675 7.74 2.74 -29.38
C MET A 675 8.69 1.85 -30.18
N ASN A 676 9.90 2.36 -30.45
CA ASN A 676 10.80 1.81 -31.45
C ASN A 676 12.16 1.34 -30.90
N GLY A 677 12.31 1.34 -29.57
CA GLY A 677 13.46 0.77 -28.86
C GLY A 677 13.09 -0.55 -28.17
N ASN A 678 13.75 -0.80 -27.04
CA ASN A 678 13.46 -1.95 -26.16
C ASN A 678 12.16 -1.76 -25.33
N ASP A 679 11.43 -0.68 -25.59
CA ASP A 679 10.18 -0.29 -24.94
C ASP A 679 8.95 -0.68 -25.77
N PHE A 680 9.11 -1.50 -26.82
CA PHE A 680 8.00 -2.00 -27.60
C PHE A 680 7.17 -3.00 -26.79
N GLU A 681 5.87 -2.73 -26.65
CA GLU A 681 4.89 -3.68 -26.10
C GLU A 681 3.85 -3.97 -27.18
N GLY A 682 3.67 -5.25 -27.55
CA GLY A 682 2.72 -5.63 -28.58
C GLY A 682 2.99 -6.98 -29.25
N LEU A 683 2.14 -7.34 -30.22
CA LEU A 683 2.33 -8.54 -31.03
C LEU A 683 3.32 -8.24 -32.16
N TYR A 684 4.31 -9.10 -32.34
CA TYR A 684 5.25 -9.07 -33.45
C TYR A 684 5.18 -10.39 -34.22
N ILE A 685 5.05 -10.32 -35.55
CA ILE A 685 5.08 -11.48 -36.44
C ILE A 685 6.18 -11.23 -37.47
N SER A 686 7.26 -12.02 -37.43
CA SER A 686 8.40 -11.85 -38.34
C SER A 686 7.98 -12.06 -39.80
N ASP A 687 7.16 -13.07 -40.02
CA ASP A 687 6.66 -13.48 -41.33
C ASP A 687 5.27 -14.12 -41.20
N MET A 688 4.38 -13.71 -42.11
CA MET A 688 3.04 -14.26 -42.22
C MET A 688 2.70 -14.38 -43.70
N LYS A 689 2.44 -15.60 -44.16
CA LYS A 689 1.93 -15.84 -45.50
C LYS A 689 0.41 -15.69 -45.49
N VAL A 690 -0.13 -15.01 -46.49
CA VAL A 690 -1.58 -14.84 -46.65
C VAL A 690 -1.99 -15.37 -48.02
N LEU A 691 -2.88 -16.36 -48.05
CA LEU A 691 -3.48 -16.85 -49.29
C LEU A 691 -4.70 -15.98 -49.63
N LEU A 692 -4.73 -15.47 -50.86
CA LEU A 692 -5.85 -14.72 -51.42
C LEU A 692 -7.02 -15.64 -51.76
N PRO A 693 -8.25 -15.10 -51.93
CA PRO A 693 -9.41 -15.90 -52.33
C PRO A 693 -9.12 -16.72 -53.60
N PRO A 694 -9.68 -17.94 -53.74
CA PRO A 694 -9.42 -18.80 -54.90
C PRO A 694 -9.70 -18.16 -56.27
N ASP A 695 -10.53 -17.12 -56.28
CA ASP A 695 -10.88 -16.35 -57.47
C ASP A 695 -9.73 -15.45 -57.97
N PHE A 696 -8.75 -15.12 -57.10
CA PHE A 696 -7.53 -14.43 -57.48
C PHE A 696 -6.53 -15.43 -58.03
N LYS A 697 -6.34 -15.42 -59.35
CA LYS A 697 -5.37 -16.26 -60.06
C LYS A 697 -4.44 -15.39 -60.90
N THR A 698 -3.14 -15.70 -60.89
CA THR A 698 -2.19 -15.15 -61.87
C THR A 698 -1.98 -16.14 -63.03
N PHE A 699 -1.49 -15.65 -64.16
CA PHE A 699 -1.13 -16.50 -65.30
C PHE A 699 -0.14 -17.60 -64.85
N ASN A 700 -0.35 -18.85 -65.28
CA ASN A 700 0.50 -20.03 -65.03
C ASN A 700 0.58 -20.58 -63.58
N GLN A 701 -0.36 -20.27 -62.68
CA GLN A 701 -0.33 -20.76 -61.27
C GLN A 701 -0.95 -22.15 -61.00
N GLY A 702 -1.51 -22.83 -62.02
CA GLY A 702 -2.14 -24.15 -61.84
C GLY A 702 -3.29 -24.14 -60.82
N THR A 703 -3.27 -25.07 -59.86
CA THR A 703 -4.25 -25.17 -58.75
C THR A 703 -3.82 -24.44 -57.48
N SER A 704 -2.64 -23.83 -57.46
CA SER A 704 -2.12 -23.12 -56.28
C SER A 704 -2.76 -21.74 -56.12
N ARG A 705 -3.11 -21.37 -54.89
CA ARG A 705 -3.68 -20.05 -54.58
C ARG A 705 -2.62 -18.97 -54.63
N THR A 706 -2.96 -17.80 -55.18
CA THR A 706 -2.12 -16.60 -55.10
C THR A 706 -1.91 -16.20 -53.63
N SER A 707 -0.71 -15.73 -53.28
CA SER A 707 -0.37 -15.32 -51.92
C SER A 707 0.53 -14.09 -51.88
N PHE A 708 0.55 -13.40 -50.75
CA PHE A 708 1.58 -12.44 -50.41
C PHE A 708 2.18 -12.78 -49.03
N GLU A 709 3.33 -12.20 -48.74
CA GLU A 709 4.01 -12.33 -47.46
C GLU A 709 3.99 -10.97 -46.75
N ALA A 710 3.55 -10.95 -45.50
CA ALA A 710 3.71 -9.80 -44.62
C ALA A 710 4.90 -10.08 -43.70
N LYS A 711 5.91 -9.21 -43.74
CA LYS A 711 7.08 -9.28 -42.86
C LYS A 711 7.07 -8.17 -41.82
N ASN A 712 7.70 -8.46 -40.68
CA ASN A 712 7.85 -7.52 -39.58
C ASN A 712 6.52 -6.87 -39.18
N LEU A 713 5.46 -7.68 -39.13
CA LEU A 713 4.14 -7.21 -38.79
C LEU A 713 4.10 -6.93 -37.29
N VAL A 714 3.64 -5.73 -36.93
CA VAL A 714 3.40 -5.34 -35.55
C VAL A 714 1.95 -4.96 -35.34
N ILE A 715 1.41 -5.36 -34.19
CA ILE A 715 0.10 -4.97 -33.68
C ILE A 715 0.27 -4.43 -32.26
N ASP A 716 -0.02 -3.16 -32.08
CA ASP A 716 0.14 -2.47 -30.80
C ASP A 716 -0.98 -1.42 -30.59
N THR A 717 -0.81 -0.54 -29.61
CA THR A 717 -1.74 0.58 -29.36
C THR A 717 -1.81 1.62 -30.49
N LYS A 718 -0.86 1.62 -31.43
CA LYS A 718 -0.87 2.47 -32.63
C LYS A 718 -1.53 1.80 -33.83
N GLY A 719 -1.90 0.53 -33.73
CA GLY A 719 -2.65 -0.22 -34.74
C GLY A 719 -1.80 -1.31 -35.40
N VAL A 720 -2.03 -1.55 -36.69
CA VAL A 720 -1.36 -2.62 -37.45
C VAL A 720 -0.41 -2.01 -38.49
N LYS A 721 0.84 -2.49 -38.52
CA LYS A 721 1.85 -2.12 -39.53
C LYS A 721 2.62 -3.36 -39.98
N ALA A 722 2.96 -3.44 -41.27
CA ALA A 722 3.74 -4.54 -41.84
C ALA A 722 4.44 -4.10 -43.13
N VAL A 723 5.46 -4.85 -43.56
CA VAL A 723 6.04 -4.75 -44.90
C VAL A 723 5.44 -5.85 -45.77
N ILE A 724 4.78 -5.48 -46.87
CA ILE A 724 4.09 -6.45 -47.75
C ILE A 724 4.96 -6.75 -48.97
N TYR A 725 5.25 -8.03 -49.18
CA TYR A 725 5.93 -8.55 -50.37
C TYR A 725 4.95 -9.39 -51.19
N PRO A 726 4.65 -9.02 -52.44
CA PRO A 726 3.85 -9.87 -53.31
C PRO A 726 4.65 -11.13 -53.69
N TYR A 727 4.05 -12.31 -53.56
CA TYR A 727 4.68 -13.56 -53.96
C TYR A 727 4.23 -13.93 -55.37
N PHE A 728 5.00 -13.51 -56.38
CA PHE A 728 4.78 -13.97 -57.75
C PHE A 728 5.55 -15.27 -57.96
N HIS A 729 4.82 -16.37 -58.14
CA HIS A 729 5.40 -17.63 -58.58
C HIS A 729 5.95 -17.42 -60.00
N ASN A 730 7.25 -17.17 -60.13
CA ASN A 730 7.88 -17.00 -61.42
C ASN A 730 8.74 -18.23 -61.73
N PRO A 731 8.29 -19.17 -62.58
CA PRO A 731 9.15 -20.26 -63.06
C PRO A 731 10.19 -19.78 -64.09
N GLY A 732 10.14 -18.52 -64.54
CA GLY A 732 11.07 -17.99 -65.53
C GLY A 732 11.30 -16.50 -65.33
N GLY A 733 12.50 -16.14 -64.85
CA GLY A 733 12.87 -14.77 -64.54
C GLY A 733 12.47 -13.76 -65.61
N CYS A 734 11.83 -12.69 -65.16
CA CYS A 734 11.95 -11.36 -65.74
C CYS A 734 11.76 -10.37 -64.58
N VAL A 735 12.84 -9.63 -64.32
CA VAL A 735 12.88 -8.50 -63.41
C VAL A 735 12.21 -7.33 -64.13
N VAL A 736 11.28 -6.64 -63.46
CA VAL A 736 10.87 -5.27 -63.79
C VAL A 736 11.17 -4.41 -62.59
#